data_AF-A0A088E6H0-F1
#
_entry.id   AF-A0A088E6H0-F1
#
_cell.length_a   1.000
_cell.length_b   1.000
_cell.length_c   1.000
_cell.angle_alpha   90.00
_cell.angle_beta   90.00
_cell.angle_gamma   90.00
#
_symmetry.space_group_name_H-M   'P 1'
#
loop_
_entity.id
_entity.type
_entity.pdbx_description
1 polymer ?
#
loop_
_entity_poly.entity_id
_entity_poly.type
_entity_poly.pdbx_seq_one_letter_code
_entity_poly.pdbx_strand_id
1 'polypeptide(L)'
;MKFSYGLLAKWSSALKIAGSLEAIAIAFLYLSREIGINPTLSSLSVPITSVLPLLFLLFVSLASILKHSTKAYGLAISVWLGLALIMLNLGMKGGELGTVTGYALSFLATLILVISSIVLFTHKGKWKTFVFSFLLYVILVLPLISYLFLGNQFISLLISLEGGQLSVIPNTLISELHSSTGLISVFLSSLGLVGFLMLSYSPDTKPFQAFRSVGLTYPSIPIFGSLWLLAFSQVLGGDFSLPFVILALASLIMVPISLVPKVRVNAVPLGLITSTISLALGGLMFLLTSSPLLPLLLTGAGGSVIPRGLTDPDKVKAKLVESVRLKRYSTAKRYVGFLNSLGISTSSLACQFSRDKNCTVLLWLISNYNVDYNSCQDLKGFVQCILSSGNLPNNVDPLLLALEKRDRENAEKLAGLVLAKGVNERTRETARRIISPSTPAPAQEKLNLPPLSQWDPSLWVNREIYGYQVKRVVGKGGTAYVLLGERGGQAYAIKIPFISPASAGERTRLSKTTFADMAGESSKLQEISTKTEDMVTLYGIFVDRTAITEILSGKVEVYLKSPPAMVMEFMGGGDVDSLLKEQAVFYSEKWERIVTFILMRVARALNMVHTEGYVHLDVKTKNIFFSSFPGRSGDEVFENLVTGRVKAKLGDLGASKKVGGVLDQYTAEYCPVDQVQALLMRSGAHPRMDIYALGATGYKMLTGQILNPAEVVKLMDGAVDEYLNRGNYSVLIDQAFREYQKFYAGLSLPGVDPELANVIKAMVNPDPVRRPTAGQVATNLERILNRMGK
;
A
#
# COMPACT_ATOMS: atom_id res chain seq x y z
N MET A 1 -19.49 -24.94 6.50
CA MET A 1 -18.95 -25.83 5.43
C MET A 1 -17.82 -25.10 4.71
N LYS A 2 -16.63 -25.71 4.58
CA LYS A 2 -15.56 -25.18 3.72
C LYS A 2 -15.80 -25.71 2.30
N PHE A 3 -16.29 -24.86 1.40
CA PHE A 3 -16.43 -25.22 -0.01
C PHE A 3 -15.08 -25.11 -0.72
N SER A 4 -14.77 -26.04 -1.64
CA SER A 4 -13.57 -25.91 -2.47
C SER A 4 -13.75 -24.78 -3.50
N TYR A 5 -12.67 -24.07 -3.83
CA TYR A 5 -12.71 -22.98 -4.83
C TYR A 5 -13.17 -23.47 -6.21
N GLY A 6 -12.82 -24.70 -6.60
CA GLY A 6 -13.31 -25.31 -7.85
C GLY A 6 -14.83 -25.49 -7.86
N LEU A 7 -15.41 -25.92 -6.74
CA LEU A 7 -16.87 -26.03 -6.60
C LEU A 7 -17.54 -24.64 -6.63
N LEU A 8 -16.98 -23.64 -5.94
CA LEU A 8 -17.49 -22.27 -5.95
C LEU A 8 -17.43 -21.64 -7.36
N ALA A 9 -16.38 -21.90 -8.12
CA ALA A 9 -16.23 -21.42 -9.50
C ALA A 9 -17.22 -22.09 -10.47
N LYS A 10 -17.45 -23.40 -10.32
CA LYS A 10 -18.49 -24.13 -11.07
C LYS A 10 -19.88 -23.61 -10.73
N TRP A 11 -20.19 -23.41 -9.46
CA TRP A 11 -21.47 -22.85 -9.01
C TRP A 11 -21.69 -21.43 -9.56
N SER A 12 -20.68 -20.56 -9.48
CA SER A 12 -20.74 -19.22 -10.08
C SER A 12 -20.97 -19.28 -11.60
N SER A 13 -20.29 -20.18 -12.31
CA SER A 13 -20.46 -20.33 -13.77
C SER A 13 -21.84 -20.86 -14.14
N ALA A 14 -22.35 -21.84 -13.38
CA ALA A 14 -23.69 -22.38 -13.55
C ALA A 14 -24.76 -21.31 -13.34
N LEU A 15 -24.65 -20.50 -12.29
CA LEU A 15 -25.59 -19.39 -12.05
C LEU A 15 -25.58 -18.34 -13.17
N LYS A 16 -24.42 -18.07 -13.78
CA LYS A 16 -24.36 -17.14 -14.92
C LYS A 16 -25.09 -17.68 -16.15
N ILE A 17 -24.90 -18.96 -16.44
CA ILE A 17 -25.58 -19.61 -17.58
C ILE A 17 -27.08 -19.68 -17.29
N ALA A 18 -27.46 -20.23 -16.14
CA ALA A 18 -28.85 -20.38 -15.74
C ALA A 18 -29.58 -19.04 -15.70
N GLY A 19 -29.03 -18.01 -15.03
CA GLY A 19 -29.65 -16.70 -14.97
C GLY A 19 -29.74 -15.99 -16.31
N SER A 20 -28.77 -16.16 -17.21
CA SER A 20 -28.85 -15.58 -18.56
C SER A 20 -29.94 -16.25 -19.38
N LEU A 21 -30.04 -17.58 -19.31
CA LEU A 21 -31.11 -18.34 -19.96
C LEU A 21 -32.48 -17.98 -19.38
N GLU A 22 -32.59 -17.84 -18.07
CA GLU A 22 -33.81 -17.42 -17.38
C GLU A 22 -34.27 -16.03 -17.83
N ALA A 23 -33.37 -15.02 -17.82
CA ALA A 23 -33.71 -13.66 -18.24
C ALA A 23 -34.19 -13.62 -19.71
N ILE A 24 -33.47 -14.33 -20.60
CA ILE A 24 -33.83 -14.41 -22.02
C ILE A 24 -35.15 -15.16 -22.20
N ALA A 25 -35.36 -16.26 -21.49
CA ALA A 25 -36.59 -17.05 -21.56
C ALA A 25 -37.80 -16.26 -21.06
N ILE A 26 -37.69 -15.54 -19.94
CA ILE A 26 -38.76 -14.68 -19.42
C ILE A 26 -39.19 -13.66 -20.48
N ALA A 27 -38.22 -12.96 -21.09
CA ALA A 27 -38.51 -11.95 -22.10
C ALA A 27 -39.08 -12.56 -23.39
N PHE A 28 -38.48 -13.65 -23.87
CA PHE A 28 -38.91 -14.33 -25.09
C PHE A 28 -40.31 -14.92 -24.95
N LEU A 29 -40.58 -15.65 -23.87
CA LEU A 29 -41.89 -16.27 -23.64
C LEU A 29 -42.99 -15.22 -23.49
N TYR A 30 -42.72 -14.12 -22.77
CA TYR A 30 -43.66 -13.01 -22.68
C TYR A 30 -43.94 -12.39 -24.05
N LEU A 31 -42.91 -12.05 -24.83
CA LEU A 31 -43.09 -11.50 -26.17
C LEU A 31 -43.82 -12.49 -27.09
N SER A 32 -43.54 -13.78 -27.01
CA SER A 32 -44.22 -14.81 -27.83
C SER A 32 -45.71 -14.94 -27.49
N ARG A 33 -46.08 -14.75 -26.21
CA ARG A 33 -47.47 -14.75 -25.75
C ARG A 33 -48.22 -13.51 -26.24
N GLU A 34 -47.57 -12.35 -26.22
CA GLU A 34 -48.17 -11.07 -26.60
C GLU A 34 -48.22 -10.86 -28.14
N ILE A 35 -47.25 -11.38 -28.89
CA ILE A 35 -47.15 -11.22 -30.36
C ILE A 35 -47.92 -12.34 -31.11
N GLY A 36 -48.12 -13.51 -30.48
CA GLY A 36 -48.66 -14.71 -31.13
C GLY A 36 -47.64 -15.42 -32.04
N ILE A 37 -47.83 -16.72 -32.28
CA ILE A 37 -46.85 -17.58 -32.98
C ILE A 37 -46.82 -17.34 -34.52
N ASN A 38 -47.81 -16.63 -35.09
CA ASN A 38 -47.86 -16.24 -36.50
C ASN A 38 -48.29 -14.77 -36.66
N PRO A 39 -47.37 -13.81 -36.57
CA PRO A 39 -47.70 -12.40 -36.80
C PRO A 39 -47.75 -12.12 -38.30
N THR A 40 -48.87 -11.62 -38.79
CA THR A 40 -48.86 -10.81 -40.02
C THR A 40 -48.27 -9.44 -39.65
N LEU A 41 -47.47 -8.82 -40.53
CA LEU A 41 -46.76 -7.56 -40.22
C LEU A 41 -47.69 -6.41 -39.77
N SER A 42 -48.99 -6.52 -40.04
CA SER A 42 -50.06 -5.59 -39.68
C SER A 42 -50.65 -5.79 -38.26
N SER A 43 -50.25 -6.84 -37.51
CA SER A 43 -50.85 -7.19 -36.21
C SER A 43 -49.86 -7.17 -35.04
N LEU A 44 -48.78 -6.36 -35.11
CA LEU A 44 -47.88 -6.13 -33.97
C LEU A 44 -48.56 -5.21 -32.95
N SER A 45 -49.57 -5.71 -32.23
CA SER A 45 -50.35 -4.95 -31.24
C SER A 45 -49.77 -4.99 -29.83
N VAL A 46 -48.47 -5.25 -29.66
CA VAL A 46 -47.86 -5.16 -28.33
C VAL A 46 -47.58 -3.69 -28.01
N PRO A 47 -48.15 -3.13 -26.94
CA PRO A 47 -47.92 -1.74 -26.58
C PRO A 47 -46.43 -1.48 -26.36
N ILE A 48 -45.89 -0.43 -26.97
CA ILE A 48 -44.52 0.05 -26.74
C ILE A 48 -44.25 0.28 -25.23
N THR A 49 -45.30 0.66 -24.50
CA THR A 49 -45.33 0.82 -23.04
C THR A 49 -45.04 -0.46 -22.27
N SER A 50 -45.29 -1.65 -22.85
CA SER A 50 -44.97 -2.95 -22.26
C SER A 50 -43.60 -3.47 -22.70
N VAL A 51 -43.17 -3.20 -23.94
CA VAL A 51 -41.91 -3.74 -24.49
C VAL A 51 -40.68 -2.98 -23.98
N LEU A 52 -40.76 -1.66 -23.83
CA LEU A 52 -39.60 -0.86 -23.38
C LEU A 52 -39.14 -1.20 -21.95
N PRO A 53 -40.03 -1.33 -20.95
CA PRO A 53 -39.67 -1.78 -19.61
C PRO A 53 -39.09 -3.19 -19.58
N LEU A 54 -39.65 -4.09 -20.38
CA LEU A 54 -39.15 -5.45 -20.52
C LEU A 54 -37.70 -5.45 -21.00
N LEU A 55 -37.40 -4.74 -22.10
CA LEU A 55 -36.06 -4.67 -22.67
C LEU A 55 -35.06 -4.01 -21.72
N PHE A 56 -35.48 -2.96 -21.00
CA PHE A 56 -34.62 -2.29 -20.02
C PHE A 56 -34.17 -3.27 -18.93
N LEU A 57 -35.13 -3.95 -18.31
CA LEU A 57 -34.86 -4.90 -17.23
C LEU A 57 -34.10 -6.13 -17.73
N LEU A 58 -34.38 -6.59 -18.96
CA LEU A 58 -33.61 -7.65 -19.61
C LEU A 58 -32.13 -7.26 -19.73
N PHE A 59 -31.82 -6.08 -20.27
CA PHE A 59 -30.43 -5.64 -20.44
C PHE A 59 -29.73 -5.39 -19.11
N VAL A 60 -30.42 -4.81 -18.12
CA VAL A 60 -29.88 -4.63 -16.77
C VAL A 60 -29.62 -5.97 -16.08
N SER A 61 -30.51 -6.95 -16.25
CA SER A 61 -30.36 -8.31 -15.73
C SER A 61 -29.19 -9.03 -16.40
N LEU A 62 -29.08 -9.00 -17.72
CA LEU A 62 -27.93 -9.56 -18.44
C LEU A 62 -26.61 -8.88 -18.04
N ALA A 63 -26.62 -7.55 -17.88
CA ALA A 63 -25.45 -6.82 -17.41
C ALA A 63 -25.04 -7.23 -16.00
N SER A 64 -25.99 -7.47 -15.09
CA SER A 64 -25.68 -7.93 -13.74
C SER A 64 -25.09 -9.35 -13.74
N ILE A 65 -25.70 -10.28 -14.48
CA ILE A 65 -25.32 -11.70 -14.50
C ILE A 65 -23.97 -11.91 -15.18
N LEU A 66 -23.79 -11.36 -16.38
CA LEU A 66 -22.58 -11.59 -17.19
C LEU A 66 -21.38 -10.87 -16.57
N LYS A 67 -21.57 -9.60 -16.21
CA LYS A 67 -20.49 -8.73 -15.74
C LYS A 67 -21.04 -7.55 -14.94
N HIS A 68 -21.67 -7.80 -13.77
CA HIS A 68 -22.10 -6.76 -12.83
C HIS A 68 -21.00 -5.71 -12.72
N SER A 69 -21.10 -4.51 -13.31
CA SER A 69 -20.04 -3.48 -13.30
C SER A 69 -20.61 -2.18 -13.84
N THR A 70 -20.10 -1.02 -13.38
CA THR A 70 -20.59 0.29 -13.84
C THR A 70 -20.61 0.40 -15.36
N LYS A 71 -19.54 -0.04 -16.02
CA LYS A 71 -19.46 -0.10 -17.48
C LYS A 71 -20.48 -1.01 -18.16
N ALA A 72 -20.78 -2.17 -17.57
CA ALA A 72 -21.78 -3.08 -18.16
C ALA A 72 -23.20 -2.52 -18.03
N TYR A 73 -23.52 -1.89 -16.89
CA TYR A 73 -24.79 -1.19 -16.72
C TYR A 73 -24.92 0.02 -17.64
N GLY A 74 -23.85 0.81 -17.78
CA GLY A 74 -23.84 1.93 -18.72
C GLY A 74 -24.02 1.48 -20.17
N LEU A 75 -23.42 0.35 -20.57
CA LEU A 75 -23.64 -0.25 -21.88
C LEU A 75 -25.09 -0.70 -22.07
N ALA A 76 -25.67 -1.40 -21.08
CA ALA A 76 -27.06 -1.83 -21.12
C ALA A 76 -28.04 -0.67 -21.28
N ILE A 77 -27.84 0.41 -20.50
CA ILE A 77 -28.66 1.63 -20.57
C ILE A 77 -28.52 2.29 -21.95
N SER A 78 -27.31 2.37 -22.49
CA SER A 78 -27.07 3.04 -23.78
C SER A 78 -27.64 2.27 -24.96
N VAL A 79 -27.53 0.94 -24.96
CA VAL A 79 -28.13 0.06 -25.98
C VAL A 79 -29.66 0.11 -25.89
N TRP A 80 -30.20 0.08 -24.68
CA TRP A 80 -31.64 0.25 -24.47
C TRP A 80 -32.13 1.59 -25.00
N LEU A 81 -31.43 2.68 -24.72
CA LEU A 81 -31.81 4.03 -25.15
C LEU A 81 -31.87 4.12 -26.68
N GLY A 82 -30.89 3.57 -27.41
CA GLY A 82 -30.93 3.54 -28.87
C GLY A 82 -32.17 2.80 -29.40
N LEU A 83 -32.49 1.64 -28.83
CA LEU A 83 -33.70 0.89 -29.21
C LEU A 83 -34.99 1.66 -28.84
N ALA A 84 -35.00 2.34 -27.70
CA ALA A 84 -36.13 3.15 -27.25
C ALA A 84 -36.40 4.32 -28.21
N LEU A 85 -35.37 5.00 -28.69
CA LEU A 85 -35.52 6.10 -29.67
C LEU A 85 -36.15 5.62 -30.98
N ILE A 86 -35.78 4.44 -31.47
CA ILE A 86 -36.36 3.86 -32.69
C ILE A 86 -37.82 3.45 -32.45
N MET A 87 -38.09 2.72 -31.37
CA MET A 87 -39.42 2.19 -31.06
C MET A 87 -40.44 3.28 -30.78
N LEU A 88 -40.06 4.31 -30.01
CA LEU A 88 -40.93 5.44 -29.71
C LEU A 88 -41.28 6.23 -30.98
N ASN A 89 -40.34 6.38 -31.90
CA ASN A 89 -40.56 7.04 -33.19
C ASN A 89 -41.49 6.25 -34.13
N LEU A 90 -41.50 4.92 -34.01
CA LEU A 90 -42.42 4.08 -34.77
C LEU A 90 -43.88 4.14 -34.28
N GLY A 91 -44.13 4.47 -33.01
CA GLY A 91 -45.49 4.36 -32.44
C GLY A 91 -46.07 5.59 -31.75
N MET A 92 -45.31 6.65 -31.52
CA MET A 92 -45.88 7.92 -31.03
C MET A 92 -45.95 8.95 -32.16
N LYS A 93 -46.96 9.83 -32.11
CA LYS A 93 -47.12 10.96 -33.04
C LYS A 93 -46.93 12.27 -32.25
N GLY A 94 -45.94 13.08 -32.62
CA GLY A 94 -45.64 14.37 -31.98
C GLY A 94 -44.20 14.86 -32.24
N GLY A 95 -44.00 16.17 -32.43
CA GLY A 95 -42.71 16.71 -32.86
C GLY A 95 -42.32 16.23 -34.27
N GLU A 96 -41.06 15.84 -34.46
CA GLU A 96 -40.56 15.19 -35.69
C GLU A 96 -40.78 13.66 -35.69
N LEU A 97 -41.48 13.09 -34.69
CA LEU A 97 -41.76 11.64 -34.72
C LEU A 97 -42.69 11.27 -35.88
N GLY A 98 -42.38 10.14 -36.53
CA GLY A 98 -43.12 9.60 -37.67
C GLY A 98 -42.80 10.26 -39.02
N THR A 99 -41.92 11.27 -39.06
CA THR A 99 -41.43 11.89 -40.31
C THR A 99 -40.18 11.17 -40.81
N VAL A 100 -39.87 11.29 -42.11
CA VAL A 100 -38.62 10.77 -42.71
C VAL A 100 -37.39 11.34 -42.00
N THR A 101 -37.46 12.63 -41.65
CA THR A 101 -36.44 13.34 -40.86
C THR A 101 -36.29 12.75 -39.46
N GLY A 102 -37.39 12.50 -38.75
CA GLY A 102 -37.39 11.83 -37.46
C GLY A 102 -36.75 10.45 -37.51
N TYR A 103 -37.10 9.61 -38.48
CA TYR A 103 -36.50 8.28 -38.64
C TYR A 103 -34.98 8.36 -38.85
N ALA A 104 -34.52 9.24 -39.74
CA ALA A 104 -33.10 9.47 -39.99
C ALA A 104 -32.35 9.93 -38.71
N LEU A 105 -32.96 10.85 -37.94
CA LEU A 105 -32.39 11.36 -36.69
C LEU A 105 -32.33 10.30 -35.59
N SER A 106 -33.38 9.50 -35.41
CA SER A 106 -33.41 8.41 -34.43
C SER A 106 -32.38 7.32 -34.75
N PHE A 107 -32.16 7.03 -36.04
CA PHE A 107 -31.11 6.12 -36.50
C PHE A 107 -29.71 6.69 -36.25
N LEU A 108 -29.49 7.97 -36.58
CA LEU A 108 -28.22 8.65 -36.36
C LEU A 108 -27.86 8.73 -34.86
N ALA A 109 -28.82 9.11 -34.01
CA ALA A 109 -28.63 9.16 -32.56
C ALA A 109 -28.27 7.78 -32.00
N THR A 110 -28.97 6.73 -32.46
CA THR A 110 -28.66 5.34 -32.09
C THR A 110 -27.27 4.92 -32.53
N LEU A 111 -26.85 5.25 -33.77
CA LEU A 111 -25.54 4.92 -34.29
C LEU A 111 -24.42 5.58 -33.46
N ILE A 112 -24.56 6.88 -33.16
CA ILE A 112 -23.61 7.64 -32.34
C ILE A 112 -23.53 7.04 -30.94
N LEU A 113 -24.67 6.75 -30.30
CA LEU A 113 -24.75 6.13 -28.98
C LEU A 113 -24.02 4.77 -28.96
N VAL A 114 -24.35 3.87 -29.89
CA VAL A 114 -23.76 2.52 -29.93
C VAL A 114 -22.24 2.57 -30.17
N ILE A 115 -21.78 3.35 -31.14
CA ILE A 115 -20.35 3.46 -31.46
C ILE A 115 -19.59 4.04 -30.27
N SER A 116 -20.05 5.15 -29.72
CA SER A 116 -19.39 5.80 -28.59
C SER A 116 -19.39 4.92 -27.34
N SER A 117 -20.48 4.20 -27.05
CA SER A 117 -20.55 3.23 -25.95
C SER A 117 -19.56 2.08 -26.12
N ILE A 118 -19.39 1.53 -27.33
CA ILE A 118 -18.41 0.45 -27.61
C ILE A 118 -16.98 0.97 -27.36
N VAL A 119 -16.65 2.15 -27.89
CA VAL A 119 -15.33 2.77 -27.69
C VAL A 119 -15.06 3.00 -26.20
N LEU A 120 -15.99 3.60 -25.47
CA LEU A 120 -15.85 3.85 -24.04
C LEU A 120 -15.78 2.57 -23.20
N PHE A 121 -16.47 1.51 -23.61
CA PHE A 121 -16.41 0.22 -22.93
C PHE A 121 -15.00 -0.38 -22.98
N THR A 122 -14.31 -0.28 -24.13
CA THR A 122 -12.95 -0.83 -24.32
C THR A 122 -11.84 0.00 -23.67
N HIS A 123 -12.06 1.31 -23.47
CA HIS A 123 -11.04 2.21 -22.92
C HIS A 123 -10.92 2.12 -21.38
N LYS A 124 -9.72 2.29 -20.81
CA LYS A 124 -9.56 2.38 -19.34
C LYS A 124 -9.87 3.80 -18.87
N GLY A 125 -11.03 3.98 -18.22
CA GLY A 125 -11.55 5.30 -17.87
C GLY A 125 -10.75 5.98 -16.75
N LYS A 126 -10.18 7.16 -17.03
CA LYS A 126 -9.62 8.08 -16.02
C LYS A 126 -10.58 9.26 -15.84
N TRP A 127 -10.33 10.12 -14.85
CA TRP A 127 -11.11 11.36 -14.66
C TRP A 127 -11.22 12.21 -15.94
N LYS A 128 -10.15 12.28 -16.74
CA LYS A 128 -10.17 12.97 -18.05
C LYS A 128 -11.15 12.34 -19.04
N THR A 129 -11.23 11.01 -19.09
CA THR A 129 -12.18 10.27 -19.95
C THR A 129 -13.62 10.55 -19.50
N PHE A 130 -13.86 10.65 -18.20
CA PHE A 130 -15.16 10.98 -17.63
C PHE A 130 -15.65 12.36 -18.08
N VAL A 131 -14.81 13.40 -17.94
CA VAL A 131 -15.14 14.77 -18.38
C VAL A 131 -15.36 14.84 -19.89
N PHE A 132 -14.48 14.22 -20.68
CA PHE A 132 -14.64 14.21 -22.14
C PHE A 132 -15.94 13.53 -22.58
N SER A 133 -16.32 12.45 -21.91
CA SER A 133 -17.54 11.72 -22.26
C SER A 133 -18.80 12.49 -21.87
N PHE A 134 -18.78 13.23 -20.75
CA PHE A 134 -19.84 14.18 -20.42
C PHE A 134 -20.05 15.19 -21.55
N LEU A 135 -18.97 15.84 -21.99
CA LEU A 135 -19.02 16.82 -23.09
C LEU A 135 -19.51 16.18 -24.40
N LEU A 136 -19.01 14.99 -24.72
CA LEU A 136 -19.41 14.26 -25.93
C LEU A 136 -20.92 13.97 -25.96
N TYR A 137 -21.49 13.56 -24.82
CA TYR A 137 -22.93 13.31 -24.71
C TYR A 137 -23.75 14.59 -24.85
N VAL A 138 -23.35 15.65 -24.13
CA VAL A 138 -24.05 16.96 -24.14
C VAL A 138 -24.02 17.60 -25.53
N ILE A 139 -22.94 17.43 -26.28
CA ILE A 139 -22.77 18.05 -27.60
C ILE A 139 -23.42 17.22 -28.71
N LEU A 140 -23.31 15.88 -28.67
CA LEU A 140 -23.72 15.04 -29.80
C LEU A 140 -25.07 14.35 -29.61
N VAL A 141 -25.38 13.87 -28.40
CA VAL A 141 -26.55 13.00 -28.19
C VAL A 141 -27.73 13.79 -27.64
N LEU A 142 -27.49 14.63 -26.64
CA LEU A 142 -28.54 15.43 -26.01
C LEU A 142 -29.31 16.31 -27.00
N PRO A 143 -28.68 17.01 -27.96
CA PRO A 143 -29.41 17.84 -28.92
C PRO A 143 -30.24 17.02 -29.90
N LEU A 144 -29.78 15.83 -30.29
CA LEU A 144 -30.51 14.94 -31.19
C LEU A 144 -31.78 14.39 -30.52
N ILE A 145 -31.68 13.95 -29.26
CA ILE A 145 -32.85 13.49 -28.50
C ILE A 145 -33.81 14.67 -28.30
N SER A 146 -33.29 15.84 -27.92
CA SER A 146 -34.12 17.03 -27.68
C SER A 146 -34.88 17.46 -28.94
N TYR A 147 -34.20 17.52 -30.09
CA TYR A 147 -34.83 17.88 -31.36
C TYR A 147 -35.84 16.82 -31.83
N LEU A 148 -35.59 15.53 -31.62
CA LEU A 148 -36.52 14.46 -32.01
C LEU A 148 -37.91 14.66 -31.37
N PHE A 149 -37.95 15.00 -30.09
CA PHE A 149 -39.21 15.15 -29.34
C PHE A 149 -39.81 16.56 -29.38
N LEU A 150 -38.98 17.60 -29.49
CA LEU A 150 -39.42 19.00 -29.43
C LEU A 150 -39.48 19.69 -30.80
N GLY A 151 -38.87 19.10 -31.83
CA GLY A 151 -38.82 19.65 -33.20
C GLY A 151 -38.32 21.09 -33.25
N ASN A 152 -39.03 21.96 -33.99
CA ASN A 152 -38.66 23.36 -34.18
C ASN A 152 -38.66 24.19 -32.90
N GLN A 153 -39.31 23.74 -31.82
CA GLN A 153 -39.26 24.42 -30.51
C GLN A 153 -37.87 24.32 -29.87
N PHE A 154 -37.14 23.23 -30.12
CA PHE A 154 -35.74 23.13 -29.69
C PHE A 154 -34.83 24.12 -30.44
N ILE A 155 -35.09 24.33 -31.74
CA ILE A 155 -34.34 25.29 -32.55
C ILE A 155 -34.62 26.73 -32.07
N SER A 156 -35.87 27.08 -31.79
CA SER A 156 -36.18 28.42 -31.26
C SER A 156 -35.54 28.68 -29.90
N LEU A 157 -35.42 27.64 -29.06
CA LEU A 157 -34.69 27.71 -27.78
C LEU A 157 -33.19 27.96 -27.98
N LEU A 158 -32.56 27.30 -28.96
CA LEU A 158 -31.15 27.53 -29.32
C LEU A 158 -30.91 28.93 -29.87
N ILE A 159 -31.78 29.43 -30.75
CA ILE A 159 -31.69 30.79 -31.30
C ILE A 159 -31.85 31.85 -30.19
N SER A 160 -32.74 31.61 -29.22
CA SER A 160 -32.94 32.51 -28.07
C SER A 160 -31.73 32.55 -27.13
N LEU A 161 -31.03 31.41 -26.97
CA LEU A 161 -29.76 31.30 -26.24
C LEU A 161 -28.63 32.08 -26.94
N GLU A 162 -28.54 31.99 -28.27
CA GLU A 162 -27.56 32.72 -29.07
C GLU A 162 -27.83 34.24 -29.07
N GLY A 163 -29.11 34.63 -29.06
CA GLY A 163 -29.55 36.03 -28.98
C GLY A 163 -29.51 36.67 -27.59
N GLY A 164 -29.01 35.97 -26.55
CA GLY A 164 -28.85 36.52 -25.20
C GLY A 164 -30.13 36.73 -24.39
N GLN A 165 -31.27 36.20 -24.84
CA GLN A 165 -32.58 36.34 -24.17
C GLN A 165 -32.78 35.28 -23.07
N LEU A 166 -31.97 35.36 -22.00
CA LEU A 166 -32.00 34.39 -20.89
C LEU A 166 -33.33 34.35 -20.10
N SER A 167 -34.16 35.40 -20.18
CA SER A 167 -35.43 35.49 -19.45
C SER A 167 -36.58 34.67 -20.03
N VAL A 168 -36.49 34.25 -21.30
CA VAL A 168 -37.52 33.46 -22.00
C VAL A 168 -37.37 31.97 -21.70
N ILE A 169 -36.12 31.53 -21.47
CA ILE A 169 -35.72 30.13 -21.30
C ILE A 169 -36.51 29.41 -20.18
N PRO A 170 -36.67 29.97 -18.96
CA PRO A 170 -37.37 29.28 -17.88
C PRO A 170 -38.83 29.01 -18.22
N ASN A 171 -39.51 29.96 -18.85
CA ASN A 171 -40.94 29.84 -19.15
C ASN A 171 -41.20 28.80 -20.25
N THR A 172 -40.37 28.75 -21.29
CA THR A 172 -40.43 27.71 -22.32
C THR A 172 -40.07 26.33 -21.77
N LEU A 173 -39.04 26.22 -20.92
CA LEU A 173 -38.67 24.93 -20.31
C LEU A 173 -39.76 24.42 -19.35
N ILE A 174 -40.39 25.32 -18.60
CA ILE A 174 -41.50 25.00 -17.69
C ILE A 174 -42.71 24.54 -18.50
N SER A 175 -43.08 25.22 -19.59
CA SER A 175 -44.19 24.76 -20.45
C SER A 175 -43.92 23.38 -21.07
N GLU A 176 -42.66 23.10 -21.42
CA GLU A 176 -42.22 21.83 -21.99
C GLU A 176 -42.26 20.68 -20.98
N LEU A 177 -41.88 20.94 -19.72
CA LEU A 177 -42.01 19.98 -18.59
C LEU A 177 -43.46 19.62 -18.26
N HIS A 178 -44.45 20.40 -18.72
CA HIS A 178 -45.87 20.06 -18.58
C HIS A 178 -46.42 19.26 -19.77
N SER A 179 -45.67 19.15 -20.88
CA SER A 179 -46.04 18.32 -22.02
C SER A 179 -45.57 16.87 -21.84
N SER A 180 -46.34 15.90 -22.31
CA SER A 180 -45.95 14.48 -22.26
C SER A 180 -44.69 14.19 -23.08
N THR A 181 -44.54 14.83 -24.25
CA THR A 181 -43.36 14.70 -25.12
C THR A 181 -42.10 15.30 -24.52
N GLY A 182 -42.21 16.45 -23.84
CA GLY A 182 -41.10 17.08 -23.13
C GLY A 182 -40.63 16.27 -21.92
N LEU A 183 -41.56 15.70 -21.15
CA LEU A 183 -41.23 14.78 -20.05
C LEU A 183 -40.50 13.52 -20.53
N ILE A 184 -40.92 12.94 -21.66
CA ILE A 184 -40.24 11.80 -22.30
C ILE A 184 -38.81 12.20 -22.71
N SER A 185 -38.64 13.36 -23.34
CA SER A 185 -37.34 13.88 -23.77
C SER A 185 -36.37 14.04 -22.60
N VAL A 186 -36.80 14.66 -21.50
CA VAL A 186 -35.98 14.86 -20.29
C VAL A 186 -35.63 13.54 -19.61
N PHE A 187 -36.60 12.62 -19.51
CA PHE A 187 -36.39 11.31 -18.92
C PHE A 187 -35.34 10.49 -19.69
N LEU A 188 -35.49 10.38 -21.01
CA LEU A 188 -34.54 9.63 -21.85
C LEU A 188 -33.15 10.29 -21.88
N SER A 189 -33.10 11.62 -21.94
CA SER A 189 -31.86 12.39 -21.96
C SER A 189 -31.06 12.24 -20.65
N SER A 190 -31.74 12.30 -19.49
CA SER A 190 -31.09 12.13 -18.19
C SER A 190 -30.60 10.70 -17.97
N LEU A 191 -31.40 9.71 -18.35
CA LEU A 191 -31.03 8.30 -18.23
C LEU A 191 -29.85 7.95 -19.15
N GLY A 192 -29.83 8.48 -20.38
CA GLY A 192 -28.70 8.33 -21.29
C GLY A 192 -27.42 8.96 -20.75
N LEU A 193 -27.51 10.14 -20.13
CA LEU A 193 -26.35 10.77 -19.49
C LEU A 193 -25.80 9.89 -18.36
N VAL A 194 -26.66 9.36 -17.50
CA VAL A 194 -26.27 8.42 -16.43
C VAL A 194 -25.57 7.19 -17.02
N GLY A 195 -26.15 6.57 -18.06
CA GLY A 195 -25.55 5.42 -18.74
C GLY A 195 -24.16 5.73 -19.32
N PHE A 196 -24.02 6.90 -19.95
CA PHE A 196 -22.78 7.34 -20.57
C PHE A 196 -21.67 7.66 -19.56
N LEU A 197 -22.03 8.29 -18.43
CA LEU A 197 -21.10 8.55 -17.33
C LEU A 197 -20.63 7.25 -16.68
N MET A 198 -21.53 6.27 -16.51
CA MET A 198 -21.18 4.94 -15.98
C MET A 198 -20.22 4.16 -16.89
N LEU A 199 -20.30 4.34 -18.21
CA LEU A 199 -19.35 3.76 -19.19
C LEU A 199 -17.93 4.34 -19.09
N SER A 200 -17.85 5.61 -18.68
CA SER A 200 -16.65 6.44 -18.79
C SER A 200 -15.80 6.48 -17.52
N TYR A 201 -16.43 6.24 -16.37
CA TYR A 201 -15.75 6.20 -15.08
C TYR A 201 -15.30 4.77 -14.71
N SER A 202 -13.98 4.57 -14.59
CA SER A 202 -13.39 3.29 -14.16
C SER A 202 -12.14 3.54 -13.33
N PRO A 203 -12.26 3.98 -12.06
CA PRO A 203 -11.08 4.29 -11.25
C PRO A 203 -10.13 3.08 -11.17
N ASP A 204 -8.82 3.34 -11.04
CA ASP A 204 -7.75 2.36 -10.76
C ASP A 204 -7.89 1.73 -9.36
N THR A 205 -9.12 1.46 -8.96
CA THR A 205 -9.45 0.64 -7.82
C THR A 205 -9.09 -0.81 -8.17
N LYS A 206 -8.31 -1.44 -7.29
CA LYS A 206 -8.28 -2.91 -7.20
C LYS A 206 -9.73 -3.38 -7.29
N PRO A 207 -10.10 -4.28 -8.21
CA PRO A 207 -11.48 -4.69 -8.36
C PRO A 207 -11.95 -5.16 -6.98
N PHE A 208 -12.91 -4.43 -6.38
CA PHE A 208 -13.52 -4.64 -5.06
C PHE A 208 -12.78 -4.13 -3.81
N GLN A 209 -12.79 -2.81 -3.61
CA GLN A 209 -12.91 -2.25 -2.26
C GLN A 209 -14.13 -1.32 -2.02
N ALA A 210 -14.90 -0.96 -3.05
CA ALA A 210 -16.04 -0.04 -2.88
C ALA A 210 -17.40 -0.70 -2.56
N PHE A 211 -17.56 -2.03 -2.64
CA PHE A 211 -18.76 -2.71 -2.14
C PHE A 211 -18.38 -4.06 -1.51
N ARG A 212 -17.97 -4.00 -0.25
CA ARG A 212 -17.90 -5.17 0.62
C ARG A 212 -19.33 -5.53 1.03
N SER A 213 -19.86 -6.53 0.31
CA SER A 213 -20.96 -7.44 0.69
C SER A 213 -22.21 -7.37 -0.19
N VAL A 214 -22.82 -8.54 -0.35
CA VAL A 214 -24.15 -8.83 -0.90
C VAL A 214 -25.21 -7.81 -0.43
N GLY A 215 -25.04 -7.26 0.77
CA GLY A 215 -25.98 -6.32 1.39
C GLY A 215 -26.15 -4.99 0.68
N LEU A 216 -25.22 -4.56 -0.17
CA LEU A 216 -25.37 -3.31 -0.94
C LEU A 216 -25.69 -3.58 -2.41
N THR A 217 -25.10 -4.61 -3.01
CA THR A 217 -25.29 -4.89 -4.44
C THR A 217 -26.64 -5.54 -4.74
N TYR A 218 -27.15 -6.40 -3.85
CA TYR A 218 -28.47 -7.01 -4.02
C TYR A 218 -29.59 -5.95 -4.05
N PRO A 219 -29.76 -5.10 -3.01
CA PRO A 219 -30.86 -4.13 -2.99
C PRO A 219 -30.75 -3.03 -4.05
N SER A 220 -29.57 -2.79 -4.62
CA SER A 220 -29.41 -1.77 -5.65
C SER A 220 -30.31 -2.01 -6.88
N ILE A 221 -30.47 -3.25 -7.34
CA ILE A 221 -31.26 -3.56 -8.53
C ILE A 221 -32.76 -3.38 -8.28
N PRO A 222 -33.35 -3.95 -7.21
CA PRO A 222 -34.76 -3.69 -6.89
C PRO A 222 -35.05 -2.21 -6.62
N ILE A 223 -34.18 -1.48 -5.91
CA ILE A 223 -34.41 -0.07 -5.60
C ILE A 223 -34.40 0.78 -6.88
N PHE A 224 -33.31 0.72 -7.64
CA PHE A 224 -33.19 1.54 -8.86
C PHE A 224 -34.17 1.10 -9.93
N GLY A 225 -34.42 -0.21 -10.07
CA GLY A 225 -35.38 -0.75 -11.02
C GLY A 225 -36.82 -0.33 -10.70
N SER A 226 -37.24 -0.39 -9.43
CA SER A 226 -38.58 0.07 -9.02
C SER A 226 -38.74 1.59 -9.18
N LEU A 227 -37.72 2.39 -8.84
CA LEU A 227 -37.72 3.84 -9.08
C LEU A 227 -37.78 4.18 -10.57
N TRP A 228 -37.06 3.43 -11.40
CA TRP A 228 -37.10 3.60 -12.84
C TRP A 228 -38.48 3.26 -13.42
N LEU A 229 -39.10 2.16 -12.98
CA LEU A 229 -40.45 1.78 -13.39
C LEU A 229 -41.49 2.84 -12.98
N LEU A 230 -41.34 3.43 -11.79
CA LEU A 230 -42.17 4.54 -11.31
C LEU A 230 -42.06 5.78 -12.20
N ALA A 231 -40.83 6.17 -12.52
CA ALA A 231 -40.61 7.31 -13.41
C ALA A 231 -41.11 7.02 -14.83
N PHE A 232 -40.90 5.81 -15.34
CA PHE A 232 -41.37 5.37 -16.66
C PHE A 232 -42.90 5.37 -16.75
N SER A 233 -43.60 4.86 -15.71
CA SER A 233 -45.06 4.78 -15.71
C SER A 233 -45.72 6.16 -15.67
N GLN A 234 -45.11 7.14 -15.00
CA GLN A 234 -45.57 8.54 -15.02
C GLN A 234 -45.39 9.21 -16.38
N VAL A 235 -44.38 8.79 -17.14
CA VAL A 235 -43.95 9.47 -18.38
C VAL A 235 -44.61 8.87 -19.63
N LEU A 236 -44.72 7.53 -19.72
CA LEU A 236 -45.24 6.83 -20.90
C LEU A 236 -46.57 6.10 -20.67
N GLY A 237 -47.12 6.17 -19.45
CA GLY A 237 -48.36 5.48 -19.07
C GLY A 237 -48.13 3.98 -18.83
N GLY A 238 -48.36 3.55 -17.58
CA GLY A 238 -48.30 2.15 -17.19
C GLY A 238 -48.84 1.94 -15.78
N ASP A 239 -49.33 0.74 -15.49
CA ASP A 239 -49.87 0.43 -14.17
C ASP A 239 -48.77 0.21 -13.15
N PHE A 240 -48.71 1.11 -12.18
CA PHE A 240 -47.85 0.97 -11.01
C PHE A 240 -48.46 -0.05 -10.04
N SER A 241 -47.65 -1.04 -9.64
CA SER A 241 -48.08 -2.09 -8.72
C SER A 241 -47.31 -2.04 -7.40
N LEU A 242 -48.05 -2.16 -6.29
CA LEU A 242 -47.52 -2.27 -4.92
C LEU A 242 -46.38 -3.31 -4.73
N PRO A 243 -46.36 -4.45 -5.44
CA PRO A 243 -45.27 -5.43 -5.36
C PRO A 243 -43.86 -4.89 -5.61
N PHE A 244 -43.68 -3.86 -6.46
CA PHE A 244 -42.36 -3.30 -6.74
C PHE A 244 -41.76 -2.54 -5.55
N VAL A 245 -42.60 -1.82 -4.80
CA VAL A 245 -42.18 -1.11 -3.58
C VAL A 245 -41.92 -2.11 -2.45
N ILE A 246 -42.78 -3.12 -2.32
CA ILE A 246 -42.56 -4.20 -1.35
C ILE A 246 -41.22 -4.88 -1.63
N LEU A 247 -40.91 -5.21 -2.88
CA LEU A 247 -39.61 -5.83 -3.23
C LEU A 247 -38.43 -4.90 -2.91
N ALA A 248 -38.53 -3.61 -3.24
CA ALA A 248 -37.47 -2.64 -2.95
C ALA A 248 -37.20 -2.54 -1.43
N LEU A 249 -38.25 -2.42 -0.61
CA LEU A 249 -38.14 -2.35 0.85
C LEU A 249 -37.65 -3.67 1.44
N ALA A 250 -38.19 -4.81 1.00
CA ALA A 250 -37.78 -6.13 1.45
C ALA A 250 -36.29 -6.39 1.15
N SER A 251 -35.77 -5.90 0.02
CA SER A 251 -34.37 -6.09 -0.36
C SER A 251 -33.38 -5.44 0.61
N LEU A 252 -33.79 -4.41 1.36
CA LEU A 252 -32.95 -3.73 2.37
C LEU A 252 -32.56 -4.63 3.53
N ILE A 253 -33.29 -5.74 3.77
CA ILE A 253 -32.93 -6.72 4.81
C ILE A 253 -31.54 -7.33 4.59
N MET A 254 -31.04 -7.33 3.36
CA MET A 254 -29.70 -7.82 3.04
C MET A 254 -28.60 -6.94 3.62
N VAL A 255 -28.85 -5.64 3.88
CA VAL A 255 -27.88 -4.72 4.49
C VAL A 255 -27.47 -5.21 5.88
N PRO A 256 -28.36 -5.35 6.88
CA PRO A 256 -27.97 -5.82 8.21
C PRO A 256 -27.44 -7.26 8.21
N ILE A 257 -28.01 -8.18 7.41
CA ILE A 257 -27.54 -9.58 7.30
C ILE A 257 -26.06 -9.63 6.90
N SER A 258 -25.66 -8.74 5.99
CA SER A 258 -24.30 -8.69 5.46
C SER A 258 -23.24 -8.16 6.43
N LEU A 259 -23.66 -7.43 7.48
CA LEU A 259 -22.77 -6.84 8.49
C LEU A 259 -22.40 -7.82 9.62
N VAL A 260 -23.06 -8.97 9.70
CA VAL A 260 -22.80 -10.00 10.72
C VAL A 260 -21.35 -10.52 10.60
N PRO A 261 -20.53 -10.52 11.68
CA PRO A 261 -19.10 -10.86 11.61
C PRO A 261 -18.80 -12.26 11.01
N LYS A 262 -19.59 -13.28 11.36
CA LYS A 262 -19.46 -14.65 10.80
C LYS A 262 -19.71 -14.70 9.29
N VAL A 263 -20.60 -13.84 8.80
CA VAL A 263 -20.99 -13.72 7.39
C VAL A 263 -19.94 -12.92 6.61
N ARG A 264 -19.37 -11.88 7.23
CA ARG A 264 -18.31 -11.04 6.67
C ARG A 264 -17.05 -11.84 6.28
N VAL A 265 -16.75 -12.92 7.00
CA VAL A 265 -15.62 -13.82 6.72
C VAL A 265 -15.90 -14.76 5.55
N ASN A 266 -17.16 -15.08 5.24
CA ASN A 266 -17.60 -16.04 4.22
C ASN A 266 -18.54 -15.42 3.17
N ALA A 267 -18.18 -14.24 2.64
CA ALA A 267 -19.05 -13.48 1.74
C ALA A 267 -19.34 -14.16 0.38
N VAL A 268 -18.44 -15.02 -0.12
CA VAL A 268 -18.59 -15.69 -1.43
C VAL A 268 -19.72 -16.73 -1.41
N PRO A 269 -19.76 -17.70 -0.47
CA PRO A 269 -20.90 -18.60 -0.33
C PRO A 269 -22.24 -17.87 -0.14
N LEU A 270 -22.27 -16.80 0.66
CA LEU A 270 -23.49 -16.01 0.84
C LEU A 270 -24.01 -15.46 -0.49
N GLY A 271 -23.14 -14.85 -1.30
CA GLY A 271 -23.54 -14.30 -2.60
C GLY A 271 -24.09 -15.36 -3.56
N LEU A 272 -23.49 -16.55 -3.59
CA LEU A 272 -23.98 -17.66 -4.41
C LEU A 272 -25.33 -18.21 -3.93
N ILE A 273 -25.53 -18.33 -2.61
CA ILE A 273 -26.82 -18.75 -2.02
C ILE A 273 -27.89 -17.71 -2.32
N THR A 274 -27.63 -16.43 -2.05
CA THR A 274 -28.58 -15.34 -2.34
C THR A 274 -28.93 -15.29 -3.83
N SER A 275 -27.95 -15.46 -4.72
CA SER A 275 -28.18 -15.54 -6.16
C SER A 275 -29.08 -16.72 -6.54
N THR A 276 -28.81 -17.91 -5.99
CA THR A 276 -29.59 -19.13 -6.26
C THR A 276 -31.05 -18.95 -5.82
N ILE A 277 -31.27 -18.42 -4.62
CA ILE A 277 -32.63 -18.16 -4.10
C ILE A 277 -33.35 -17.12 -4.96
N SER A 278 -32.65 -16.07 -5.37
CA SER A 278 -33.23 -14.98 -6.16
C SER A 278 -33.64 -15.41 -7.57
N LEU A 279 -32.79 -16.20 -8.26
CA LEU A 279 -33.11 -16.81 -9.55
C LEU A 279 -34.29 -17.79 -9.44
N ALA A 280 -34.28 -18.66 -8.41
CA ALA A 280 -35.39 -19.58 -8.18
C ALA A 280 -36.72 -18.84 -7.95
N LEU A 281 -36.69 -17.76 -7.17
CA LEU A 281 -37.86 -16.91 -6.94
C LEU A 281 -38.28 -16.16 -8.21
N GLY A 282 -37.34 -15.67 -9.01
CA GLY A 282 -37.61 -15.03 -10.29
C GLY A 282 -38.36 -15.95 -11.25
N GLY A 283 -37.83 -17.16 -11.47
CA GLY A 283 -38.50 -18.19 -12.28
C GLY A 283 -39.87 -18.60 -11.74
N LEU A 284 -39.99 -18.81 -10.42
CA LEU A 284 -41.28 -19.13 -9.79
C LEU A 284 -42.30 -18.00 -9.97
N MET A 285 -41.91 -16.75 -9.76
CA MET A 285 -42.78 -15.59 -9.95
C MET A 285 -43.21 -15.45 -11.41
N PHE A 286 -42.36 -15.80 -12.38
CA PHE A 286 -42.76 -15.77 -13.79
C PHE A 286 -43.85 -16.80 -14.11
N LEU A 287 -43.84 -17.95 -13.45
CA LEU A 287 -44.90 -18.96 -13.61
C LEU A 287 -46.22 -18.55 -12.93
N LEU A 288 -46.13 -17.81 -11.82
CA LEU A 288 -47.30 -17.42 -11.01
C LEU A 288 -47.91 -16.08 -11.41
N THR A 289 -47.15 -15.19 -12.04
CA THR A 289 -47.58 -13.84 -12.38
C THR A 289 -47.62 -13.64 -13.90
N SER A 290 -48.54 -12.79 -14.36
CA SER A 290 -48.63 -12.47 -15.80
C SER A 290 -47.62 -11.41 -16.26
N SER A 291 -46.86 -10.79 -15.34
CA SER A 291 -45.92 -9.71 -15.64
C SER A 291 -44.46 -10.20 -15.59
N PRO A 292 -43.64 -9.90 -16.61
CA PRO A 292 -42.24 -10.29 -16.66
C PRO A 292 -41.31 -9.38 -15.84
N LEU A 293 -41.82 -8.23 -15.36
CA LEU A 293 -40.98 -7.18 -14.78
C LEU A 293 -40.41 -7.56 -13.40
N LEU A 294 -41.26 -8.09 -12.51
CA LEU A 294 -40.84 -8.53 -11.18
C LEU A 294 -39.87 -9.74 -11.25
N PRO A 295 -40.13 -10.77 -12.07
CA PRO A 295 -39.14 -11.81 -12.36
C PRO A 295 -37.79 -11.25 -12.80
N LEU A 296 -37.75 -10.36 -13.79
CA LEU A 296 -36.48 -9.80 -14.29
C LEU A 296 -35.72 -8.97 -13.25
N LEU A 297 -36.43 -8.26 -12.36
CA LEU A 297 -35.80 -7.54 -11.24
C LEU A 297 -35.14 -8.50 -10.26
N LEU A 298 -35.80 -9.63 -9.94
CA LEU A 298 -35.24 -10.68 -9.10
C LEU A 298 -34.04 -11.34 -9.79
N THR A 299 -34.18 -11.75 -11.06
CA THR A 299 -33.07 -12.33 -11.82
C THR A 299 -31.87 -11.38 -11.88
N GLY A 300 -32.12 -10.07 -12.07
CA GLY A 300 -31.09 -9.04 -12.06
C GLY A 300 -30.44 -8.82 -10.69
N ALA A 301 -31.20 -8.84 -9.61
CA ALA A 301 -30.70 -8.75 -8.23
C ALA A 301 -29.86 -9.97 -7.85
N GLY A 302 -30.29 -11.17 -8.24
CA GLY A 302 -29.53 -12.41 -8.11
C GLY A 302 -28.22 -12.38 -8.90
N GLY A 303 -28.22 -11.77 -10.09
CA GLY A 303 -27.01 -11.58 -10.90
C GLY A 303 -25.98 -10.64 -10.27
N SER A 304 -26.42 -9.57 -9.59
CA SER A 304 -25.52 -8.54 -9.02
C SER A 304 -24.62 -9.05 -7.89
N VAL A 305 -24.98 -10.18 -7.27
CA VAL A 305 -24.26 -10.79 -6.15
C VAL A 305 -23.39 -11.98 -6.56
N ILE A 306 -23.39 -12.35 -7.85
CA ILE A 306 -22.52 -13.41 -8.38
C ILE A 306 -21.06 -12.90 -8.33
N PRO A 307 -20.14 -13.59 -7.61
CA PRO A 307 -18.78 -13.11 -7.46
C PRO A 307 -18.04 -13.01 -8.80
N ARG A 308 -17.29 -11.93 -9.01
CA ARG A 308 -16.45 -11.76 -10.20
C ARG A 308 -15.15 -12.54 -10.07
N GLY A 309 -14.68 -13.12 -11.18
CA GLY A 309 -13.32 -13.64 -11.25
C GLY A 309 -13.04 -14.85 -10.37
N LEU A 310 -14.08 -15.55 -9.88
CA LEU A 310 -13.98 -16.95 -9.43
C LEU A 310 -13.59 -17.79 -10.65
N THR A 311 -12.30 -17.74 -10.95
CA THR A 311 -11.71 -18.45 -12.07
C THR A 311 -11.23 -19.76 -11.52
N ASP A 312 -11.64 -20.84 -12.17
CA ASP A 312 -11.09 -22.17 -11.88
C ASP A 312 -9.56 -22.09 -11.87
N PRO A 313 -8.90 -22.43 -10.74
CA PRO A 313 -7.45 -22.40 -10.66
C PRO A 313 -6.78 -23.16 -11.80
N ASP A 314 -7.38 -24.24 -12.30
CA ASP A 314 -6.79 -25.04 -13.37
C ASP A 314 -6.89 -24.36 -14.75
N LYS A 315 -7.95 -23.57 -15.00
CA LYS A 315 -8.02 -22.70 -16.19
C LYS A 315 -6.97 -21.59 -16.15
N VAL A 316 -6.68 -21.06 -14.96
CA VAL A 316 -5.63 -20.04 -14.79
C VAL A 316 -4.24 -20.64 -14.98
N LYS A 317 -4.00 -21.87 -14.49
CA LYS A 317 -2.77 -22.61 -14.78
C LYS A 317 -2.59 -22.83 -16.28
N ALA A 318 -3.63 -23.24 -17.02
CA ALA A 318 -3.56 -23.41 -18.47
C ALA A 318 -3.19 -22.10 -19.21
N LYS A 319 -3.82 -20.98 -18.83
CA LYS A 319 -3.48 -19.64 -19.39
C LYS A 319 -2.09 -19.16 -18.99
N LEU A 320 -1.60 -19.54 -17.82
CA LEU A 320 -0.22 -19.31 -17.41
C LEU A 320 0.74 -20.05 -18.35
N VAL A 321 0.48 -21.34 -18.65
CA VAL A 321 1.29 -22.11 -19.62
C VAL A 321 1.35 -21.41 -20.97
N GLU A 322 0.19 -21.05 -21.52
CA GLU A 322 0.08 -20.36 -22.81
C GLU A 322 0.82 -19.01 -22.81
N SER A 323 0.66 -18.22 -21.75
CA SER A 323 1.29 -16.89 -21.64
C SER A 323 2.81 -16.96 -21.58
N VAL A 324 3.37 -17.94 -20.86
CA VAL A 324 4.82 -18.15 -20.82
C VAL A 324 5.33 -18.61 -22.19
N ARG A 325 4.61 -19.52 -22.87
CA ARG A 325 4.95 -19.99 -24.22
C ARG A 325 4.96 -18.85 -25.25
N LEU A 326 4.00 -17.93 -25.17
CA LEU A 326 3.92 -16.73 -26.01
C LEU A 326 4.83 -15.58 -25.55
N LYS A 327 5.73 -15.80 -24.57
CA LYS A 327 6.63 -14.79 -23.97
C LYS A 327 5.92 -13.55 -23.39
N ARG A 328 4.63 -13.68 -23.03
CA ARG A 328 3.81 -12.62 -22.42
C ARG A 328 4.02 -12.58 -20.90
N TYR A 329 5.25 -12.29 -20.46
CA TYR A 329 5.66 -12.44 -19.04
C TYR A 329 4.91 -11.53 -18.06
N SER A 330 4.50 -10.32 -18.47
CA SER A 330 3.68 -9.44 -17.63
C SER A 330 2.29 -10.04 -17.32
N THR A 331 1.72 -10.79 -18.26
CA THR A 331 0.47 -11.53 -18.07
C THR A 331 0.69 -12.78 -17.24
N ALA A 332 1.78 -13.51 -17.48
CA ALA A 332 2.15 -14.68 -16.67
C ALA A 332 2.34 -14.33 -15.17
N LYS A 333 3.06 -13.22 -14.87
CA LYS A 333 3.23 -12.73 -13.49
C LYS A 333 1.89 -12.41 -12.81
N ARG A 334 0.91 -11.88 -13.56
CA ARG A 334 -0.45 -11.63 -13.05
C ARG A 334 -1.19 -12.93 -12.71
N TYR A 335 -1.04 -13.98 -13.52
CA TYR A 335 -1.65 -15.29 -13.23
C TYR A 335 -1.02 -15.97 -12.00
N VAL A 336 0.31 -15.90 -11.84
CA VAL A 336 0.97 -16.37 -10.61
C VAL A 336 0.48 -15.58 -9.39
N GLY A 337 0.38 -14.26 -9.49
CA GLY A 337 -0.15 -13.43 -8.40
C GLY A 337 -1.60 -13.78 -8.03
N PHE A 338 -2.44 -14.09 -9.02
CA PHE A 338 -3.80 -14.56 -8.77
C PHE A 338 -3.81 -15.94 -8.08
N LEU A 339 -3.03 -16.92 -8.56
CA LEU A 339 -2.96 -18.26 -7.95
C LEU A 339 -2.46 -18.20 -6.51
N ASN A 340 -1.46 -17.35 -6.22
CA ASN A 340 -0.99 -17.08 -4.86
C ASN A 340 -2.10 -16.49 -3.98
N SER A 341 -2.94 -15.59 -4.51
CA SER A 341 -4.08 -15.03 -3.77
C SER A 341 -5.15 -16.07 -3.41
N LEU A 342 -5.16 -17.20 -4.12
CA LEU A 342 -6.01 -18.37 -3.82
C LEU A 342 -5.33 -19.38 -2.88
N GLY A 343 -4.13 -19.09 -2.38
CA GLY A 343 -3.35 -19.97 -1.51
C GLY A 343 -2.53 -21.04 -2.26
N ILE A 344 -2.47 -21.00 -3.60
CA ILE A 344 -1.63 -21.90 -4.39
C ILE A 344 -0.26 -21.24 -4.57
N SER A 345 0.73 -21.70 -3.79
CA SER A 345 2.07 -21.11 -3.76
C SER A 345 2.86 -21.38 -5.05
N THR A 346 3.85 -20.54 -5.32
CA THR A 346 4.84 -20.73 -6.40
C THR A 346 5.58 -22.05 -6.28
N SER A 347 5.91 -22.49 -5.06
CA SER A 347 6.54 -23.79 -4.81
C SER A 347 5.62 -24.93 -5.23
N SER A 348 4.34 -24.89 -4.83
CA SER A 348 3.34 -25.88 -5.22
C SER A 348 3.16 -25.94 -6.75
N LEU A 349 3.11 -24.77 -7.41
CA LEU A 349 3.09 -24.69 -8.88
C LEU A 349 4.32 -25.35 -9.50
N ALA A 350 5.52 -25.03 -9.02
CA ALA A 350 6.76 -25.56 -9.56
C ALA A 350 6.85 -27.08 -9.39
N CYS A 351 6.48 -27.62 -8.21
CA CYS A 351 6.41 -29.07 -8.00
C CYS A 351 5.40 -29.73 -8.95
N GLN A 352 4.24 -29.10 -9.18
CA GLN A 352 3.24 -29.62 -10.10
C GLN A 352 3.76 -29.64 -11.54
N PHE A 353 4.28 -28.52 -12.06
CA PHE A 353 4.79 -28.45 -13.43
C PHE A 353 6.02 -29.33 -13.68
N SER A 354 6.80 -29.61 -12.64
CA SER A 354 7.86 -30.62 -12.68
C SER A 354 7.30 -32.02 -12.93
N ARG A 355 6.25 -32.43 -12.20
CA ARG A 355 5.56 -33.72 -12.43
C ARG A 355 4.90 -33.80 -13.81
N ASP A 356 4.32 -32.69 -14.25
CA ASP A 356 3.64 -32.59 -15.55
C ASP A 356 4.64 -32.47 -16.74
N LYS A 357 5.96 -32.50 -16.46
CA LYS A 357 7.06 -32.33 -17.44
C LYS A 357 6.96 -31.05 -18.29
N ASN A 358 6.38 -29.99 -17.74
CA ASN A 358 6.23 -28.71 -18.43
C ASN A 358 7.46 -27.81 -18.18
N CYS A 359 8.57 -28.13 -18.86
CA CYS A 359 9.85 -27.47 -18.64
C CYS A 359 9.83 -25.96 -18.92
N THR A 360 9.07 -25.51 -19.92
CA THR A 360 8.98 -24.09 -20.30
C THR A 360 8.50 -23.21 -19.14
N VAL A 361 7.43 -23.65 -18.46
CA VAL A 361 6.85 -22.90 -17.34
C VAL A 361 7.68 -23.12 -16.08
N LEU A 362 8.16 -24.34 -15.86
CA LEU A 362 8.99 -24.68 -14.72
C LEU A 362 10.27 -23.82 -14.65
N LEU A 363 11.03 -23.77 -15.75
CA LEU A 363 12.28 -23.00 -15.85
C LEU A 363 12.02 -21.50 -15.67
N TRP A 364 10.92 -21.00 -16.24
CA TRP A 364 10.52 -19.61 -16.06
C TRP A 364 10.18 -19.31 -14.58
N LEU A 365 9.45 -20.21 -13.89
CA LEU A 365 9.11 -20.04 -12.48
C LEU A 365 10.35 -20.02 -11.59
N ILE A 366 11.24 -21.01 -11.69
CA ILE A 366 12.44 -21.10 -10.84
C ILE A 366 13.45 -19.97 -11.11
N SER A 367 13.39 -19.33 -12.29
CA SER A 367 14.27 -18.19 -12.62
C SER A 367 13.73 -16.85 -12.10
N ASN A 368 12.43 -16.75 -11.82
CA ASN A 368 11.76 -15.50 -11.46
C ASN A 368 11.21 -15.48 -10.04
N TYR A 369 11.13 -16.64 -9.36
CA TYR A 369 10.54 -16.80 -8.04
C TYR A 369 11.36 -17.73 -7.17
N ASN A 370 11.37 -17.48 -5.86
CA ASN A 370 11.95 -18.41 -4.90
C ASN A 370 11.03 -19.62 -4.72
N VAL A 371 11.55 -20.79 -5.04
CA VAL A 371 10.87 -22.08 -4.92
C VAL A 371 11.47 -22.83 -3.73
N ASP A 372 10.61 -23.24 -2.80
CA ASP A 372 11.01 -24.15 -1.73
C ASP A 372 10.95 -25.59 -2.22
N TYR A 373 12.11 -26.12 -2.61
CA TYR A 373 12.27 -27.49 -3.11
C TYR A 373 11.95 -28.56 -2.07
N ASN A 374 11.97 -28.24 -0.77
CA ASN A 374 11.65 -29.22 0.26
C ASN A 374 10.18 -29.66 0.23
N SER A 375 9.30 -28.78 -0.26
CA SER A 375 7.88 -29.03 -0.42
C SER A 375 7.52 -29.98 -1.59
N CYS A 376 8.48 -30.27 -2.47
CA CYS A 376 8.29 -31.22 -3.56
C CYS A 376 8.63 -32.65 -3.12
N GLN A 377 7.84 -33.63 -3.58
CA GLN A 377 8.10 -35.06 -3.33
C GLN A 377 9.30 -35.58 -4.13
N ASP A 378 9.43 -35.15 -5.39
CA ASP A 378 10.50 -35.55 -6.30
C ASP A 378 11.09 -34.30 -7.00
N LEU A 379 12.42 -34.31 -7.19
CA LEU A 379 13.19 -33.24 -7.81
C LEU A 379 13.77 -33.63 -9.19
N LYS A 380 13.65 -34.89 -9.62
CA LYS A 380 14.17 -35.39 -10.90
C LYS A 380 13.68 -34.58 -12.10
N GLY A 381 12.39 -34.22 -12.11
CA GLY A 381 11.79 -33.40 -13.18
C GLY A 381 12.43 -32.01 -13.33
N PHE A 382 12.88 -31.40 -12.23
CA PHE A 382 13.59 -30.12 -12.28
C PHE A 382 14.93 -30.25 -12.99
N VAL A 383 15.70 -31.28 -12.62
CA VAL A 383 17.03 -31.55 -13.20
C VAL A 383 16.92 -31.89 -14.68
N GLN A 384 15.97 -32.75 -15.06
CA GLN A 384 15.74 -33.10 -16.46
C GLN A 384 15.42 -31.86 -17.32
N CYS A 385 14.58 -30.95 -16.84
CA CYS A 385 14.26 -29.72 -17.56
C CYS A 385 15.46 -28.76 -17.69
N ILE A 386 16.30 -28.67 -16.65
CA ILE A 386 17.51 -27.84 -16.68
C ILE A 386 18.55 -28.43 -17.64
N LEU A 387 18.83 -29.74 -17.56
CA LEU A 387 19.78 -30.42 -18.43
C LEU A 387 19.36 -30.36 -19.90
N SER A 388 18.07 -30.59 -20.20
CA SER A 388 17.55 -30.56 -21.57
C SER A 388 17.53 -29.16 -22.19
N SER A 389 17.28 -28.12 -21.40
CA SER A 389 17.32 -26.73 -21.88
C SER A 389 18.73 -26.14 -21.91
N GLY A 390 19.66 -26.74 -21.15
CA GLY A 390 20.97 -26.19 -20.85
C GLY A 390 20.94 -24.88 -20.02
N ASN A 391 19.78 -24.34 -19.66
CA ASN A 391 19.67 -23.03 -19.01
C ASN A 391 19.65 -23.18 -17.48
N LEU A 392 20.65 -22.59 -16.82
CA LEU A 392 20.72 -22.55 -15.36
C LEU A 392 19.84 -21.40 -14.82
N PRO A 393 19.07 -21.64 -13.75
CA PRO A 393 18.33 -20.57 -13.08
C PRO A 393 19.29 -19.61 -12.37
N ASN A 394 18.84 -18.38 -12.12
CA ASN A 394 19.62 -17.32 -11.46
C ASN A 394 20.18 -17.73 -10.09
N ASN A 395 19.49 -18.63 -9.37
CA ASN A 395 19.93 -19.16 -8.09
C ASN A 395 19.71 -20.68 -8.05
N VAL A 396 20.75 -21.44 -8.36
CA VAL A 396 20.71 -22.92 -8.43
C VAL A 396 21.09 -23.59 -7.11
N ASP A 397 21.71 -22.86 -6.17
CA ASP A 397 22.21 -23.40 -4.91
C ASP A 397 21.13 -24.12 -4.07
N PRO A 398 19.91 -23.57 -3.89
CA PRO A 398 18.89 -24.26 -3.10
C PRO A 398 18.43 -25.57 -3.73
N LEU A 399 18.46 -25.69 -5.07
CA LEU A 399 18.13 -26.92 -5.78
C LEU A 399 19.27 -27.95 -5.65
N LEU A 400 20.52 -27.53 -5.82
CA LEU A 400 21.71 -28.38 -5.62
C LEU A 400 21.76 -28.98 -4.22
N LEU A 401 21.53 -28.15 -3.19
CA LEU A 401 21.53 -28.58 -1.79
C LEU A 401 20.34 -29.51 -1.45
N ALA A 402 19.18 -29.28 -2.07
CA ALA A 402 18.03 -30.15 -1.90
C ALA A 402 18.24 -31.52 -2.58
N LEU A 403 18.90 -31.55 -3.74
CA LEU A 403 19.26 -32.77 -4.46
C LEU A 403 20.36 -33.56 -3.74
N GLU A 404 21.40 -32.89 -3.23
CA GLU A 404 22.50 -33.54 -2.49
C GLU A 404 21.98 -34.43 -1.35
N LYS A 405 20.88 -34.03 -0.69
CA LYS A 405 20.27 -34.77 0.42
C LYS A 405 19.31 -35.89 -0.01
N ARG A 406 18.77 -35.84 -1.22
CA ARG A 406 17.61 -36.67 -1.63
C ARG A 406 17.87 -37.54 -2.86
N ASP A 407 18.71 -37.07 -3.78
CA ASP A 407 18.98 -37.68 -5.07
C ASP A 407 20.38 -37.26 -5.55
N ARG A 408 21.38 -37.99 -5.05
CA ARG A 408 22.79 -37.67 -5.28
C ARG A 408 23.18 -37.78 -6.76
N GLU A 409 22.63 -38.75 -7.48
CA GLU A 409 22.91 -38.95 -8.90
C GLU A 409 22.49 -37.72 -9.73
N ASN A 410 21.30 -37.19 -9.49
CA ASN A 410 20.85 -35.97 -10.15
C ASN A 410 21.55 -34.70 -9.63
N ALA A 411 22.02 -34.69 -8.38
CA ALA A 411 22.86 -33.63 -7.83
C ALA A 411 24.21 -33.53 -8.57
N GLU A 412 24.88 -34.67 -8.81
CA GLU A 412 26.16 -34.75 -9.52
C GLU A 412 26.02 -34.29 -10.98
N LYS A 413 24.95 -34.72 -11.68
CA LYS A 413 24.67 -34.27 -13.06
C LYS A 413 24.46 -32.75 -13.15
N LEU A 414 23.69 -32.17 -12.22
CA LEU A 414 23.46 -30.73 -12.17
C LEU A 414 24.73 -29.97 -11.79
N ALA A 415 25.51 -30.48 -10.83
CA ALA A 415 26.80 -29.92 -10.43
C ALA A 415 27.78 -29.88 -11.62
N GLY A 416 27.79 -30.92 -12.47
CA GLY A 416 28.64 -30.98 -13.66
C GLY A 416 28.31 -29.84 -14.65
N LEU A 417 27.02 -29.61 -14.91
CA LEU A 417 26.56 -28.49 -15.74
C LEU A 417 26.94 -27.13 -15.15
N VAL A 418 26.86 -26.99 -13.82
CA VAL A 418 27.22 -25.76 -13.09
C VAL A 418 28.71 -25.44 -13.21
N LEU A 419 29.58 -26.44 -13.09
CA LEU A 419 31.03 -26.27 -13.29
C LEU A 419 31.37 -25.89 -14.72
N ALA A 420 30.69 -26.49 -15.70
CA ALA A 420 30.89 -26.22 -17.12
C ALA A 420 30.47 -24.80 -17.54
N LYS A 421 29.41 -24.23 -16.92
CA LYS A 421 28.88 -22.90 -17.28
C LYS A 421 29.52 -21.72 -16.57
N GLY A 422 30.48 -21.93 -15.66
CA GLY A 422 31.25 -20.84 -15.06
C GLY A 422 30.43 -19.86 -14.21
N VAL A 423 29.56 -20.38 -13.33
CA VAL A 423 28.77 -19.58 -12.37
C VAL A 423 29.68 -19.01 -11.25
N ASN A 424 29.15 -18.16 -10.37
CA ASN A 424 29.86 -17.58 -9.22
C ASN A 424 30.65 -18.61 -8.39
N GLU A 425 31.72 -18.17 -7.72
CA GLU A 425 32.68 -19.08 -7.07
C GLU A 425 32.09 -19.87 -5.88
N ARG A 426 31.09 -19.31 -5.17
CA ARG A 426 30.37 -19.99 -4.07
C ARG A 426 29.55 -21.19 -4.57
N THR A 427 28.85 -21.01 -5.68
CA THR A 427 28.08 -22.08 -6.34
C THR A 427 29.01 -23.14 -6.92
N ARG A 428 30.18 -22.74 -7.46
CA ARG A 428 31.21 -23.68 -7.92
C ARG A 428 31.80 -24.51 -6.79
N GLU A 429 32.08 -23.90 -5.64
CA GLU A 429 32.57 -24.62 -4.46
C GLU A 429 31.56 -25.68 -3.99
N THR A 430 30.28 -25.33 -3.98
CA THR A 430 29.19 -26.27 -3.66
C THR A 430 29.12 -27.41 -4.68
N ALA A 431 29.24 -27.12 -5.98
CA ALA A 431 29.26 -28.13 -7.03
C ALA A 431 30.50 -29.04 -6.99
N ARG A 432 31.69 -28.49 -6.68
CA ARG A 432 32.94 -29.25 -6.47
C ARG A 432 32.81 -30.22 -5.31
N ARG A 433 32.19 -29.79 -4.19
CA ARG A 433 31.93 -30.65 -3.02
C ARG A 433 31.07 -31.87 -3.39
N ILE A 434 30.06 -31.68 -4.25
CA ILE A 434 29.15 -32.75 -4.65
C ILE A 434 29.86 -33.77 -5.56
N ILE A 435 30.72 -33.32 -6.48
CA ILE A 435 31.40 -34.17 -7.48
C ILE A 435 32.63 -34.90 -6.94
N SER A 436 33.38 -34.30 -6.01
CA SER A 436 34.61 -34.90 -5.47
C SER A 436 34.59 -34.89 -3.95
N PRO A 437 34.07 -35.95 -3.30
CA PRO A 437 34.09 -36.07 -1.85
C PRO A 437 35.48 -36.54 -1.39
N SER A 438 36.51 -35.70 -1.49
CA SER A 438 37.86 -36.09 -1.05
C SER A 438 38.73 -34.90 -0.68
N THR A 439 38.49 -34.35 0.51
CA THR A 439 39.45 -34.23 1.63
C THR A 439 38.68 -33.65 2.83
N PRO A 440 38.91 -34.10 4.08
CA PRO A 440 38.22 -33.51 5.20
C PRO A 440 38.68 -32.06 5.33
N ALA A 441 37.76 -31.11 5.18
CA ALA A 441 37.94 -29.81 5.81
C ALA A 441 38.25 -30.09 7.30
N PRO A 442 39.24 -29.39 7.90
CA PRO A 442 39.60 -29.62 9.30
C PRO A 442 38.32 -29.60 10.13
N ALA A 443 38.18 -30.60 11.00
CA ALA A 443 37.00 -30.81 11.82
C ALA A 443 36.47 -29.46 12.30
N GLN A 444 35.26 -29.09 11.88
CA GLN A 444 34.56 -27.99 12.55
C GLN A 444 34.36 -28.46 13.98
N GLU A 445 35.26 -28.05 14.87
CA GLU A 445 34.98 -27.98 16.30
C GLU A 445 33.57 -27.39 16.42
N LYS A 446 32.68 -28.13 17.07
CA LYS A 446 31.46 -27.53 17.59
C LYS A 446 31.91 -26.46 18.57
N LEU A 447 32.09 -25.24 18.08
CA LEU A 447 32.25 -24.07 18.94
C LEU A 447 31.02 -24.06 19.84
N ASN A 448 31.22 -24.33 21.13
CA ASN A 448 30.21 -24.11 22.15
C ASN A 448 30.01 -22.59 22.25
N LEU A 449 29.15 -22.05 21.40
CA LEU A 449 28.83 -20.63 21.36
C LEU A 449 27.78 -20.32 22.44
N PRO A 450 27.92 -19.18 23.14
CA PRO A 450 26.92 -18.75 24.10
C PRO A 450 25.60 -18.39 23.39
N PRO A 451 24.45 -18.48 24.08
CA PRO A 451 23.19 -17.98 23.55
C PRO A 451 23.27 -16.46 23.33
N LEU A 452 22.45 -15.94 22.41
CA LEU A 452 22.47 -14.52 22.03
C LEU A 452 22.24 -13.55 23.22
N SER A 453 21.47 -13.97 24.23
CA SER A 453 21.22 -13.18 25.44
C SER A 453 22.47 -12.98 26.32
N GLN A 454 23.45 -13.88 26.21
CA GLN A 454 24.70 -13.87 26.97
C GLN A 454 25.91 -13.82 26.03
N TRP A 455 25.75 -13.16 24.87
CA TRP A 455 26.80 -13.11 23.87
C TRP A 455 28.06 -12.40 24.37
N ASP A 456 29.21 -13.06 24.20
CA ASP A 456 30.52 -12.50 24.48
C ASP A 456 31.12 -11.85 23.21
N PRO A 457 31.25 -10.51 23.14
CA PRO A 457 31.83 -9.83 21.98
C PRO A 457 33.32 -10.15 21.77
N SER A 458 34.00 -10.71 22.77
CA SER A 458 35.40 -11.15 22.63
C SER A 458 35.58 -12.22 21.54
N LEU A 459 34.52 -12.97 21.22
CA LEU A 459 34.50 -14.00 20.19
C LEU A 459 34.81 -13.47 18.78
N TRP A 460 34.59 -12.17 18.55
CA TRP A 460 34.94 -11.51 17.29
C TRP A 460 36.38 -11.00 17.25
N VAL A 461 37.07 -10.91 18.39
CA VAL A 461 38.46 -10.44 18.43
C VAL A 461 39.35 -11.39 17.62
N ASN A 462 40.27 -10.82 16.84
CA ASN A 462 41.13 -11.53 15.89
C ASN A 462 40.39 -12.22 14.73
N ARG A 463 39.10 -11.96 14.53
CA ARG A 463 38.36 -12.37 13.32
C ARG A 463 38.23 -11.23 12.33
N GLU A 464 38.03 -11.59 11.07
CA GLU A 464 37.64 -10.65 10.03
C GLU A 464 36.12 -10.56 9.93
N ILE A 465 35.59 -9.35 9.91
CA ILE A 465 34.17 -9.05 9.67
C ILE A 465 34.09 -8.09 8.47
N TYR A 466 33.49 -8.54 7.37
CA TYR A 466 33.31 -7.75 6.13
C TYR A 466 34.59 -7.07 5.60
N GLY A 467 35.74 -7.73 5.70
CA GLY A 467 37.03 -7.16 5.28
C GLY A 467 37.75 -6.31 6.34
N TYR A 468 37.24 -6.25 7.57
CA TYR A 468 37.85 -5.51 8.68
C TYR A 468 38.33 -6.49 9.75
N GLN A 469 39.61 -6.40 10.11
CA GLN A 469 40.21 -7.22 11.15
C GLN A 469 39.88 -6.65 12.52
N VAL A 470 39.13 -7.38 13.34
CA VAL A 470 38.75 -6.93 14.69
C VAL A 470 39.95 -7.05 15.63
N LYS A 471 40.32 -5.94 16.28
CA LYS A 471 41.45 -5.85 17.21
C LYS A 471 41.05 -5.99 18.67
N ARG A 472 39.96 -5.34 19.08
CA ARG A 472 39.45 -5.38 20.46
C ARG A 472 38.01 -4.91 20.53
N VAL A 473 37.36 -5.27 21.63
CA VAL A 473 36.08 -4.69 22.02
C VAL A 473 36.33 -3.27 22.55
N VAL A 474 35.57 -2.30 22.05
CA VAL A 474 35.65 -0.89 22.51
C VAL A 474 34.67 -0.68 23.65
N GLY A 475 33.45 -1.19 23.52
CA GLY A 475 32.45 -1.09 24.56
C GLY A 475 31.12 -1.76 24.20
N LYS A 476 30.23 -1.80 25.18
CA LYS A 476 28.85 -2.27 25.07
C LYS A 476 27.93 -1.07 25.25
N GLY A 477 27.24 -0.66 24.19
CA GLY A 477 26.23 0.39 24.22
C GLY A 477 24.87 -0.12 24.72
N GLY A 478 23.84 0.73 24.64
CA GLY A 478 22.47 0.35 25.05
C GLY A 478 21.81 -0.67 24.12
N THR A 479 22.19 -0.71 22.85
CA THR A 479 21.56 -1.54 21.81
C THR A 479 22.54 -2.30 20.91
N ALA A 480 23.85 -2.13 21.12
CA ALA A 480 24.89 -2.69 20.24
C ALA A 480 26.24 -2.86 20.94
N TYR A 481 27.05 -3.79 20.44
CA TYR A 481 28.48 -3.88 20.69
C TYR A 481 29.24 -2.94 19.75
N VAL A 482 30.32 -2.35 20.22
CA VAL A 482 31.23 -1.54 19.40
C VAL A 482 32.62 -2.16 19.46
N LEU A 483 33.18 -2.46 18.29
CA LEU A 483 34.47 -3.09 18.10
C LEU A 483 35.42 -2.16 17.37
N LEU A 484 36.72 -2.27 17.66
CA LEU A 484 37.78 -1.62 16.88
C LEU A 484 38.20 -2.58 15.76
N GLY A 485 37.93 -2.20 14.52
CA GLY A 485 38.39 -2.88 13.32
C GLY A 485 39.57 -2.15 12.67
N GLU A 486 40.41 -2.88 11.95
CA GLU A 486 41.48 -2.31 11.13
C GLU A 486 41.37 -2.83 9.69
N ARG A 487 41.54 -1.93 8.71
CA ARG A 487 41.63 -2.28 7.30
C ARG A 487 42.61 -1.34 6.60
N GLY A 488 43.61 -1.90 5.92
CA GLY A 488 44.62 -1.11 5.20
C GLY A 488 45.41 -0.15 6.09
N GLY A 489 45.70 -0.52 7.34
CA GLY A 489 46.40 0.33 8.30
C GLY A 489 45.55 1.41 8.97
N GLN A 490 44.26 1.51 8.65
CA GLN A 490 43.35 2.50 9.24
C GLN A 490 42.38 1.86 10.23
N ALA A 491 42.06 2.61 11.30
CA ALA A 491 41.15 2.21 12.36
C ALA A 491 39.69 2.58 12.06
N TYR A 492 38.77 1.67 12.37
CA TYR A 492 37.33 1.80 12.15
C TYR A 492 36.55 1.35 13.39
N ALA A 493 35.41 1.98 13.64
CA ALA A 493 34.43 1.49 14.60
C ALA A 493 33.44 0.56 13.89
N ILE A 494 33.28 -0.67 14.39
CA ILE A 494 32.30 -1.65 13.89
C ILE A 494 31.22 -1.80 14.96
N LYS A 495 30.00 -1.33 14.66
CA LYS A 495 28.84 -1.41 15.55
C LYS A 495 27.97 -2.60 15.14
N ILE A 496 27.76 -3.54 16.06
CA ILE A 496 26.97 -4.77 15.86
C ILE A 496 25.80 -4.76 16.85
N PRO A 497 24.53 -4.74 16.39
CA PRO A 497 23.37 -4.63 17.27
C PRO A 497 23.11 -5.91 18.05
N PHE A 498 22.53 -5.77 19.25
CA PHE A 498 22.03 -6.91 20.01
C PHE A 498 20.86 -7.56 19.26
N ILE A 499 20.88 -8.88 19.13
CA ILE A 499 19.79 -9.65 18.52
C ILE A 499 19.26 -10.60 19.59
N SER A 500 17.99 -10.45 19.95
CA SER A 500 17.34 -11.35 20.92
C SER A 500 16.11 -12.03 20.31
N PRO A 501 15.96 -13.36 20.47
CA PRO A 501 14.73 -14.06 20.14
C PRO A 501 13.66 -13.76 21.20
N ALA A 502 12.95 -12.65 21.04
CA ALA A 502 11.70 -12.29 21.71
C ALA A 502 11.47 -12.85 23.13
N SER A 503 11.96 -12.15 24.15
CA SER A 503 11.40 -12.23 25.51
C SER A 503 10.31 -11.16 25.65
N ALA A 504 9.13 -11.55 26.10
CA ALA A 504 7.90 -10.75 26.08
C ALA A 504 7.84 -9.59 27.11
N GLY A 505 8.97 -9.06 27.61
CA GLY A 505 8.95 -8.16 28.77
C GLY A 505 10.01 -7.05 28.85
N GLU A 506 10.87 -6.83 27.85
CA GLU A 506 11.88 -5.76 27.93
C GLU A 506 11.66 -4.65 26.91
N ARG A 507 11.93 -3.42 27.37
CA ARG A 507 11.58 -2.08 26.84
C ARG A 507 12.22 -1.69 25.50
N THR A 508 12.52 -2.66 24.65
CA THR A 508 13.15 -2.50 23.33
C THR A 508 12.32 -3.18 22.25
N ARG A 509 10.99 -2.99 22.32
CA ARG A 509 9.97 -3.59 21.42
C ARG A 509 10.02 -3.12 19.96
N LEU A 510 11.16 -2.59 19.54
CA LEU A 510 11.29 -1.93 18.28
C LEU A 510 12.52 -2.35 17.46
N SER A 511 13.29 -3.29 17.97
CA SER A 511 14.52 -3.81 17.35
C SER A 511 14.33 -4.79 16.18
N LYS A 512 13.10 -5.20 15.83
CA LYS A 512 12.87 -6.03 14.62
C LYS A 512 12.84 -5.21 13.32
N THR A 513 12.52 -3.92 13.41
CA THR A 513 12.31 -3.03 12.25
C THR A 513 13.52 -2.16 11.96
N THR A 514 14.29 -1.73 12.97
CA THR A 514 15.31 -0.68 12.82
C THR A 514 16.42 -0.99 11.80
N PHE A 515 17.09 -2.16 11.88
CA PHE A 515 18.17 -2.49 10.94
C PHE A 515 17.67 -2.97 9.56
N ALA A 516 16.53 -3.67 9.52
CA ALA A 516 15.95 -4.18 8.28
C ALA A 516 15.28 -3.08 7.43
N ASP A 517 14.80 -2.01 8.08
CA ASP A 517 14.27 -0.80 7.44
C ASP A 517 15.41 0.12 6.98
N MET A 518 16.53 0.20 7.74
CA MET A 518 17.74 0.91 7.30
C MET A 518 18.38 0.32 6.05
N ALA A 519 18.30 -0.99 5.84
CA ALA A 519 18.88 -1.65 4.67
C ALA A 519 18.34 -1.09 3.34
N GLY A 520 17.13 -0.52 3.32
CA GLY A 520 16.53 0.10 2.13
C GLY A 520 16.97 1.55 1.88
N GLU A 521 17.54 2.24 2.87
CA GLU A 521 17.89 3.67 2.80
C GLU A 521 19.37 3.98 3.16
N SER A 522 20.17 2.94 3.38
CA SER A 522 21.54 3.01 3.93
C SER A 522 22.53 3.84 3.10
N SER A 523 22.36 3.95 1.78
CA SER A 523 23.24 4.74 0.91
C SER A 523 23.09 6.24 1.15
N LYS A 524 21.88 6.72 1.47
CA LYS A 524 21.65 8.15 1.67
C LYS A 524 22.23 8.63 3.00
N LEU A 525 22.11 7.82 4.05
CA LEU A 525 22.74 8.13 5.35
C LEU A 525 24.27 8.15 5.26
N GLN A 526 24.87 7.26 4.47
CA GLN A 526 26.30 7.30 4.15
C GLN A 526 26.68 8.61 3.46
N GLU A 527 25.95 8.99 2.40
CA GLU A 527 26.15 10.25 1.68
C GLU A 527 26.01 11.48 2.60
N ILE A 528 25.00 11.51 3.46
CA ILE A 528 24.80 12.63 4.40
C ILE A 528 25.97 12.75 5.37
N SER A 529 26.47 11.62 5.88
CA SER A 529 27.60 11.61 6.83
C SER A 529 28.90 12.16 6.25
N THR A 530 29.11 12.05 4.93
CA THR A 530 30.35 12.53 4.27
C THR A 530 30.28 14.00 3.84
N LYS A 531 29.09 14.62 3.83
CA LYS A 531 28.91 16.02 3.42
C LYS A 531 29.37 17.05 4.45
N THR A 532 29.63 16.64 5.69
CA THR A 532 30.08 17.52 6.75
C THR A 532 31.15 16.86 7.61
N GLU A 533 32.14 17.65 8.05
CA GLU A 533 33.13 17.19 9.01
C GLU A 533 32.63 17.13 10.45
N ASP A 534 31.43 17.65 10.71
CA ASP A 534 30.78 17.67 12.03
C ASP A 534 30.07 16.37 12.41
N MET A 535 30.08 15.38 11.53
CA MET A 535 29.40 14.10 11.69
C MET A 535 30.39 12.95 11.60
N VAL A 536 30.18 11.91 12.41
CA VAL A 536 30.95 10.68 12.35
C VAL A 536 30.68 10.01 11.00
N THR A 537 31.74 9.79 10.24
CA THR A 537 31.62 9.27 8.88
C THR A 537 31.13 7.82 8.90
N LEU A 538 30.12 7.52 8.09
CA LEU A 538 29.60 6.18 7.91
C LEU A 538 30.14 5.56 6.61
N TYR A 539 30.94 4.50 6.72
CA TYR A 539 31.59 3.84 5.58
C TYR A 539 30.81 2.67 5.01
N GLY A 540 29.93 2.04 5.80
CA GLY A 540 29.15 0.91 5.31
C GLY A 540 28.11 0.41 6.30
N ILE A 541 27.01 -0.10 5.76
CA ILE A 541 25.97 -0.81 6.50
C ILE A 541 25.80 -2.19 5.87
N PHE A 542 26.03 -3.23 6.66
CA PHE A 542 25.95 -4.62 6.26
C PHE A 542 24.73 -5.25 6.91
N VAL A 543 23.68 -5.50 6.12
CA VAL A 543 22.44 -6.10 6.59
C VAL A 543 21.95 -7.14 5.58
N ASP A 544 21.86 -8.39 6.01
CA ASP A 544 21.22 -9.47 5.27
C ASP A 544 20.00 -9.98 6.04
N ARG A 545 18.81 -9.82 5.46
CA ARG A 545 17.54 -10.27 6.05
C ARG A 545 17.52 -11.79 6.26
N THR A 546 18.21 -12.54 5.42
CA THR A 546 18.33 -14.00 5.53
C THR A 546 19.16 -14.35 6.75
N ALA A 547 20.35 -13.75 6.88
CA ALA A 547 21.22 -13.95 8.03
C ALA A 547 20.51 -13.58 9.35
N ILE A 548 19.79 -12.45 9.40
CA ILE A 548 19.01 -12.06 10.59
C ILE A 548 17.95 -13.11 10.95
N THR A 549 17.24 -13.63 9.94
CA THR A 549 16.22 -14.67 10.16
C THR A 549 16.85 -15.96 10.69
N GLU A 550 18.02 -16.34 10.17
CA GLU A 550 18.75 -17.51 10.65
C GLU A 550 19.24 -17.36 12.09
N ILE A 551 19.80 -16.19 12.43
CA ILE A 551 20.24 -15.88 13.80
C ILE A 551 19.05 -15.98 14.76
N LEU A 552 17.91 -15.37 14.42
CA LEU A 552 16.69 -15.41 15.22
C LEU A 552 16.06 -16.81 15.32
N SER A 553 16.32 -17.68 14.34
CA SER A 553 15.89 -19.09 14.37
C SER A 553 16.77 -19.99 15.26
N GLY A 554 17.82 -19.44 15.85
CA GLY A 554 18.72 -20.14 16.76
C GLY A 554 20.05 -20.57 16.15
N LYS A 555 20.37 -20.19 14.90
CA LYS A 555 21.69 -20.45 14.29
C LYS A 555 22.70 -19.39 14.72
N VAL A 556 23.19 -19.50 15.94
CA VAL A 556 24.05 -18.49 16.57
C VAL A 556 25.40 -18.34 15.85
N GLU A 557 25.88 -19.38 15.18
CA GLU A 557 27.09 -19.34 14.34
C GLU A 557 27.01 -18.31 13.20
N VAL A 558 25.80 -17.98 12.72
CA VAL A 558 25.60 -16.94 11.70
C VAL A 558 25.87 -15.55 12.27
N TYR A 559 25.56 -15.33 13.55
CA TYR A 559 25.85 -14.08 14.24
C TYR A 559 27.35 -13.89 14.46
N LEU A 560 28.10 -14.99 14.68
CA LEU A 560 29.56 -14.93 14.75
C LEU A 560 30.19 -14.57 13.40
N LYS A 561 29.70 -15.16 12.30
CA LYS A 561 30.35 -15.07 10.98
C LYS A 561 29.91 -13.86 10.15
N SER A 562 28.64 -13.53 10.19
CA SER A 562 28.03 -12.48 9.35
C SER A 562 26.96 -11.72 10.13
N PRO A 563 27.33 -11.07 11.26
CA PRO A 563 26.39 -10.26 12.02
C PRO A 563 25.99 -9.01 11.23
N PRO A 564 24.76 -8.48 11.36
CA PRO A 564 24.49 -7.14 10.88
C PRO A 564 25.49 -6.15 11.51
N ALA A 565 26.06 -5.26 10.71
CA ALA A 565 27.12 -4.38 11.17
C ALA A 565 27.05 -3.02 10.50
N MET A 566 27.50 -2.00 11.23
CA MET A 566 27.71 -0.65 10.72
C MET A 566 29.17 -0.28 10.92
N VAL A 567 29.85 0.12 9.85
CA VAL A 567 31.27 0.50 9.87
C VAL A 567 31.38 2.01 9.77
N MET A 568 32.07 2.61 10.73
CA MET A 568 32.13 4.06 10.94
C MET A 568 33.56 4.51 11.22
N GLU A 569 33.78 5.82 11.14
CA GLU A 569 34.97 6.47 11.65
C GLU A 569 35.19 6.15 13.13
N PHE A 570 36.42 5.76 13.48
CA PHE A 570 36.79 5.48 14.86
C PHE A 570 37.09 6.78 15.61
N MET A 571 36.27 7.06 16.62
CA MET A 571 36.41 8.25 17.47
C MET A 571 37.11 7.88 18.79
N GLY A 572 38.44 7.90 18.79
CA GLY A 572 39.26 7.38 19.88
C GLY A 572 39.32 8.24 21.15
N GLY A 573 38.74 9.43 21.13
CA GLY A 573 38.77 10.39 22.24
C GLY A 573 37.69 10.25 23.29
N GLY A 574 36.76 9.32 23.12
CA GLY A 574 35.59 9.19 23.99
C GLY A 574 34.45 10.10 23.59
N ASP A 575 33.46 10.23 24.48
CA ASP A 575 32.24 11.01 24.27
C ASP A 575 32.12 12.18 25.26
N VAL A 576 31.19 13.10 24.99
CA VAL A 576 30.94 14.25 25.87
C VAL A 576 30.49 13.82 27.27
N ASP A 577 29.73 12.73 27.42
CA ASP A 577 29.29 12.23 28.73
C ASP A 577 30.48 11.86 29.63
N SER A 578 31.54 11.35 29.02
CA SER A 578 32.81 11.05 29.70
C SER A 578 33.57 12.33 30.06
N LEU A 579 33.58 13.33 29.17
CA LEU A 579 34.19 14.64 29.46
C LEU A 579 33.51 15.36 30.64
N LEU A 580 32.19 15.22 30.81
CA LEU A 580 31.46 15.78 31.95
C LEU A 580 31.94 15.25 33.31
N LYS A 581 32.59 14.08 33.33
CA LYS A 581 33.12 13.47 34.56
C LYS A 581 34.50 14.00 34.93
N GLU A 582 35.19 14.66 34.00
CA GLU A 582 36.49 15.26 34.22
C GLU A 582 36.32 16.61 34.93
N GLN A 583 36.36 16.59 36.27
CA GLN A 583 36.08 17.76 37.10
C GLN A 583 36.96 18.98 36.75
N ALA A 584 38.24 18.76 36.42
CA ALA A 584 39.17 19.82 36.03
C ALA A 584 38.78 20.52 34.71
N VAL A 585 38.01 19.85 33.86
CA VAL A 585 37.45 20.44 32.63
C VAL A 585 36.09 21.07 32.92
N PHE A 586 35.20 20.35 33.62
CA PHE A 586 33.83 20.78 33.89
C PHE A 586 33.76 22.07 34.72
N TYR A 587 34.64 22.24 35.72
CA TYR A 587 34.70 23.44 36.55
C TYR A 587 35.66 24.51 36.03
N SER A 588 36.20 24.35 34.82
CA SER A 588 37.09 25.34 34.22
C SER A 588 36.31 26.58 33.76
N GLU A 589 36.95 27.75 33.85
CA GLU A 589 36.45 28.99 33.23
C GLU A 589 36.24 28.89 31.71
N LYS A 590 36.87 27.90 31.05
CA LYS A 590 36.67 27.63 29.61
C LYS A 590 35.44 26.78 29.31
N TRP A 591 34.77 26.22 30.32
CA TRP A 591 33.73 25.23 30.13
C TRP A 591 32.59 25.74 29.24
N GLU A 592 32.05 26.94 29.50
CA GLU A 592 30.99 27.50 28.67
C GLU A 592 31.39 27.66 27.20
N ARG A 593 32.66 28.02 26.94
CA ARG A 593 33.19 28.14 25.58
C ARG A 593 33.33 26.77 24.91
N ILE A 594 33.77 25.75 25.65
CA ILE A 594 33.84 24.36 25.19
C ILE A 594 32.43 23.86 24.83
N VAL A 595 31.45 24.07 25.71
CA VAL A 595 30.06 23.68 25.47
C VAL A 595 29.51 24.40 24.25
N THR A 596 29.69 25.71 24.15
CA THR A 596 29.23 26.52 23.01
C THR A 596 29.85 26.03 21.70
N PHE A 597 31.15 25.74 21.69
CA PHE A 597 31.84 25.18 20.53
C PHE A 597 31.24 23.84 20.11
N ILE A 598 31.08 22.90 21.05
CA ILE A 598 30.54 21.57 20.76
C ILE A 598 29.10 21.67 20.21
N LEU A 599 28.23 22.46 20.86
CA LEU A 599 26.85 22.65 20.41
C LEU A 599 26.78 23.29 19.02
N MET A 600 27.68 24.23 18.70
CA MET A 600 27.78 24.82 17.36
C MET A 600 28.11 23.76 16.31
N ARG A 601 29.10 22.89 16.57
CA ARG A 601 29.47 21.78 15.66
C ARG A 601 28.30 20.82 15.47
N VAL A 602 27.62 20.42 16.54
CA VAL A 602 26.43 19.55 16.45
C VAL A 602 25.28 20.23 15.71
N ALA A 603 25.04 21.52 15.90
CA ALA A 603 24.03 22.27 15.16
C ALA A 603 24.33 22.30 13.65
N ARG A 604 25.60 22.41 13.26
CA ARG A 604 26.03 22.30 11.84
C ARG A 604 25.77 20.90 11.28
N ALA A 605 26.09 19.84 12.03
CA ALA A 605 25.76 18.47 11.64
C ALA A 605 24.25 18.28 11.43
N LEU A 606 23.43 18.75 12.38
CA LEU A 606 21.97 18.68 12.28
C LEU A 606 21.42 19.48 11.11
N ASN A 607 21.99 20.66 10.82
CA ASN A 607 21.60 21.45 9.66
C ASN A 607 21.82 20.66 8.35
N MET A 608 22.93 19.92 8.24
CA MET A 608 23.17 19.04 7.10
C MET A 608 22.14 17.89 7.03
N VAL A 609 21.85 17.23 8.16
CA VAL A 609 20.84 16.16 8.22
C VAL A 609 19.45 16.68 7.81
N HIS A 610 19.05 17.84 8.32
CA HIS A 610 17.72 18.44 8.09
C HIS A 610 17.54 18.91 6.64
N THR A 611 18.57 19.51 6.04
CA THR A 611 18.53 19.97 4.63
C THR A 611 18.48 18.81 3.63
N GLU A 612 18.97 17.63 4.01
CA GLU A 612 18.88 16.40 3.21
C GLU A 612 17.56 15.63 3.43
N GLY A 613 16.64 16.19 4.22
CA GLY A 613 15.30 15.64 4.44
C GLY A 613 15.24 14.52 5.49
N TYR A 614 16.19 14.50 6.43
CA TYR A 614 16.25 13.53 7.53
C TYR A 614 16.17 14.21 8.90
N VAL A 615 15.91 13.41 9.92
CA VAL A 615 15.88 13.78 11.34
C VAL A 615 16.74 12.76 12.09
N HIS A 616 17.61 13.22 13.00
CA HIS A 616 18.59 12.40 13.71
C HIS A 616 17.97 11.51 14.79
N LEU A 617 17.10 12.09 15.62
CA LEU A 617 16.25 11.50 16.66
C LEU A 617 16.94 10.94 17.91
N ASP A 618 18.28 10.93 17.96
CA ASP A 618 19.04 10.49 19.14
C ASP A 618 20.22 11.42 19.50
N VAL A 619 19.99 12.74 19.53
CA VAL A 619 21.00 13.71 19.97
C VAL A 619 21.11 13.69 21.51
N LYS A 620 22.30 13.35 22.02
CA LYS A 620 22.62 13.29 23.47
C LYS A 620 24.13 13.31 23.70
N THR A 621 24.55 13.55 24.94
CA THR A 621 25.98 13.61 25.33
C THR A 621 26.78 12.37 24.93
N LYS A 622 26.18 11.18 25.02
CA LYS A 622 26.81 9.90 24.65
C LYS A 622 26.97 9.67 23.14
N ASN A 623 26.35 10.50 22.30
CA ASN A 623 26.42 10.40 20.84
C ASN A 623 27.23 11.55 20.22
N ILE A 624 27.92 12.36 21.05
CA ILE A 624 28.86 13.38 20.58
C ILE A 624 30.26 12.91 20.96
N PHE A 625 31.09 12.64 19.95
CA PHE A 625 32.37 11.97 20.10
C PHE A 625 33.56 12.86 19.74
N PHE A 626 34.71 12.56 20.33
CA PHE A 626 35.99 13.21 20.03
C PHE A 626 36.91 12.30 19.20
N SER A 627 37.55 12.85 18.16
CA SER A 627 38.43 12.07 17.26
C SER A 627 39.63 11.47 17.98
N SER A 628 40.14 12.18 18.98
CA SER A 628 41.27 11.83 19.85
C SER A 628 41.04 12.43 21.24
N PHE A 629 41.82 12.00 22.23
CA PHE A 629 41.65 12.44 23.61
C PHE A 629 41.67 13.98 23.71
N PRO A 630 40.62 14.62 24.27
CA PRO A 630 40.45 16.08 24.17
C PRO A 630 41.41 16.87 25.07
N GLY A 631 41.83 16.31 26.20
CA GLY A 631 42.70 16.98 27.18
C GLY A 631 42.26 16.72 28.62
N ARG A 632 43.08 17.12 29.61
CA ARG A 632 42.81 16.97 31.06
C ARG A 632 42.42 18.26 31.75
N SER A 633 42.65 19.42 31.13
CA SER A 633 42.24 20.74 31.64
C SER A 633 41.34 21.46 30.64
N GLY A 634 40.54 22.42 31.12
CA GLY A 634 39.67 23.19 30.23
C GLY A 634 40.44 23.99 29.17
N ASP A 635 41.61 24.54 29.49
CA ASP A 635 42.45 25.25 28.51
C ASP A 635 42.94 24.33 27.40
N GLU A 636 43.46 23.15 27.76
CA GLU A 636 43.95 22.16 26.80
C GLU A 636 42.82 21.67 25.88
N VAL A 637 41.66 21.34 26.47
CA VAL A 637 40.47 20.91 25.71
C VAL A 637 40.02 22.01 24.75
N PHE A 638 39.91 23.24 25.22
CA PHE A 638 39.49 24.36 24.40
C PHE A 638 40.46 24.64 23.24
N GLU A 639 41.77 24.66 23.52
CA GLU A 639 42.81 24.84 22.50
C GLU A 639 42.76 23.72 21.45
N ASN A 640 42.70 22.46 21.88
CA ASN A 640 42.68 21.32 20.97
C ASN A 640 41.44 21.31 20.06
N LEU A 641 40.28 21.76 20.56
CA LEU A 641 39.06 21.89 19.77
C LEU A 641 39.16 23.03 18.74
N VAL A 642 39.61 24.21 19.16
CA VAL A 642 39.65 25.40 18.29
C VAL A 642 40.75 25.28 17.23
N THR A 643 41.90 24.70 17.58
CA THR A 643 43.00 24.44 16.62
C THR A 643 42.70 23.28 15.67
N GLY A 644 41.64 22.50 15.93
CA GLY A 644 41.26 21.35 15.12
C GLY A 644 42.12 20.10 15.35
N ARG A 645 43.01 20.09 16.36
CA ARG A 645 43.75 18.88 16.79
C ARG A 645 42.81 17.77 17.23
N VAL A 646 41.67 18.15 17.82
CA VAL A 646 40.58 17.25 18.22
C VAL A 646 39.29 17.73 17.58
N LYS A 647 38.56 16.85 16.90
CA LYS A 647 37.26 17.14 16.31
C LYS A 647 36.14 16.58 17.19
N ALA A 648 35.17 17.42 17.54
CA ALA A 648 33.91 16.99 18.14
C ALA A 648 32.89 16.73 17.02
N LYS A 649 32.31 15.54 16.97
CA LYS A 649 31.37 15.13 15.91
C LYS A 649 30.13 14.45 16.48
N LEU A 650 28.98 14.70 15.86
CA LEU A 650 27.74 13.97 16.13
C LEU A 650 27.79 12.59 15.47
N GLY A 651 27.50 11.54 16.22
CA GLY A 651 27.41 10.17 15.73
C GLY A 651 26.05 9.52 15.99
N ASP A 652 25.96 8.26 15.61
CA ASP A 652 24.79 7.39 15.77
C ASP A 652 23.55 7.77 14.93
N LEU A 653 23.68 7.58 13.61
CA LEU A 653 22.55 7.63 12.66
C LEU A 653 21.60 6.40 12.79
N GLY A 654 21.77 5.58 13.83
CA GLY A 654 20.95 4.40 14.11
C GLY A 654 19.48 4.72 14.47
N ALA A 655 19.15 5.97 14.72
CA ALA A 655 17.77 6.40 14.92
C ALA A 655 17.19 7.26 13.80
N SER A 656 18.01 7.59 12.79
CA SER A 656 17.62 8.57 11.80
C SER A 656 16.49 8.08 10.91
N LYS A 657 15.55 8.99 10.62
CA LYS A 657 14.40 8.75 9.74
C LYS A 657 14.27 9.91 8.76
N LYS A 658 13.72 9.65 7.57
CA LYS A 658 13.23 10.73 6.71
C LYS A 658 12.18 11.56 7.45
N VAL A 659 12.08 12.84 7.13
CA VAL A 659 11.00 13.71 7.62
C VAL A 659 9.64 13.07 7.29
N GLY A 660 8.76 12.99 8.29
CA GLY A 660 7.46 12.29 8.21
C GLY A 660 7.55 10.75 8.36
N GLY A 661 8.75 10.18 8.47
CA GLY A 661 8.97 8.76 8.69
C GLY A 661 8.47 8.30 10.07
N VAL A 662 8.09 7.03 10.17
CA VAL A 662 7.54 6.46 11.42
C VAL A 662 8.60 6.48 12.52
N LEU A 663 8.23 7.09 13.65
CA LEU A 663 9.02 7.10 14.87
C LEU A 663 8.82 5.81 15.65
N ASP A 664 9.91 5.34 16.22
CA ASP A 664 9.98 3.98 16.68
C ASP A 664 10.87 3.88 17.95
N GLN A 665 11.78 4.82 18.18
CA GLN A 665 12.56 4.90 19.41
C GLN A 665 12.64 6.32 19.94
N TYR A 666 12.92 6.44 21.24
CA TYR A 666 13.15 7.71 21.91
C TYR A 666 14.04 7.49 23.14
N THR A 667 14.73 8.56 23.55
CA THR A 667 15.46 8.63 24.83
C THR A 667 14.75 9.70 25.67
N ALA A 668 13.94 9.26 26.63
CA ALA A 668 13.01 10.11 27.39
C ALA A 668 13.68 11.30 28.10
N GLU A 669 14.95 11.16 28.47
CA GLU A 669 15.73 12.19 29.15
C GLU A 669 16.12 13.36 28.23
N TYR A 670 16.08 13.18 26.90
CA TYR A 670 16.54 14.17 25.92
C TYR A 670 15.47 14.55 24.88
N CYS A 671 14.52 13.68 24.56
CA CYS A 671 13.49 13.97 23.57
C CYS A 671 12.39 14.88 24.13
N PRO A 672 11.65 15.60 23.27
CA PRO A 672 10.49 16.35 23.72
C PRO A 672 9.23 15.49 23.80
N VAL A 673 8.23 15.99 24.54
CA VAL A 673 6.91 15.35 24.66
C VAL A 673 6.24 15.18 23.29
N ASP A 674 6.40 16.12 22.35
CA ASP A 674 5.83 16.01 20.99
C ASP A 674 6.47 14.89 20.15
N GLN A 675 7.70 14.46 20.44
CA GLN A 675 8.30 13.29 19.78
C GLN A 675 7.61 12.00 20.25
N VAL A 676 7.35 11.87 21.55
CA VAL A 676 6.62 10.72 22.10
C VAL A 676 5.17 10.72 21.61
N GLN A 677 4.51 11.86 21.58
CA GLN A 677 3.17 11.99 20.99
C GLN A 677 3.15 11.57 19.51
N ALA A 678 4.13 12.01 18.71
CA ALA A 678 4.23 11.65 17.30
C ALA A 678 4.51 10.15 17.08
N LEU A 679 5.26 9.50 17.99
CA LEU A 679 5.45 8.04 18.00
C LEU A 679 4.12 7.31 18.24
N LEU A 680 3.33 7.76 19.21
CA LEU A 680 2.06 7.13 19.58
C LEU A 680 0.97 7.32 18.51
N MET A 681 0.90 8.52 17.92
CA MET A 681 -0.09 8.88 16.90
C MET A 681 0.35 8.55 15.46
N ARG A 682 1.61 8.13 15.27
CA ARG A 682 2.24 7.90 13.95
C ARG A 682 2.22 9.14 13.05
N SER A 683 2.38 10.32 13.64
CA SER A 683 2.42 11.61 12.94
C SER A 683 3.76 11.90 12.25
N GLY A 684 4.79 11.09 12.52
CA GLY A 684 6.06 11.08 11.81
C GLY A 684 7.17 11.93 12.43
N ALA A 685 8.41 11.74 11.96
CA ALA A 685 9.60 12.45 12.43
C ALA A 685 9.66 13.91 11.96
N HIS A 686 10.13 14.81 12.82
CA HIS A 686 10.22 16.24 12.50
C HIS A 686 11.55 16.88 12.98
N PRO A 687 12.21 17.75 12.18
CA PRO A 687 13.50 18.38 12.54
C PRO A 687 13.51 19.12 13.89
N ARG A 688 12.38 19.68 14.31
CA ARG A 688 12.22 20.39 15.60
C ARG A 688 12.41 19.49 16.82
N MET A 689 12.33 18.17 16.65
CA MET A 689 12.61 17.20 17.71
C MET A 689 14.11 17.17 18.03
N ASP A 690 14.98 17.22 17.00
CA ASP A 690 16.43 17.29 17.18
C ASP A 690 16.88 18.62 17.82
N ILE A 691 16.20 19.72 17.47
CA ILE A 691 16.51 21.03 18.06
C ILE A 691 16.26 21.02 19.56
N TYR A 692 15.16 20.43 20.00
CA TYR A 692 14.90 20.23 21.40
C TYR A 692 15.98 19.37 22.05
N ALA A 693 16.31 18.23 21.45
CA ALA A 693 17.31 17.31 21.98
C ALA A 693 18.71 17.94 22.07
N LEU A 694 19.07 18.81 21.11
CA LEU A 694 20.28 19.63 21.18
C LEU A 694 20.25 20.60 22.37
N GLY A 695 19.12 21.26 22.61
CA GLY A 695 18.94 22.13 23.77
C GLY A 695 18.99 21.39 25.11
N ALA A 696 18.35 20.23 25.20
CA ALA A 696 18.45 19.34 26.37
C ALA A 696 19.89 18.85 26.61
N THR A 697 20.62 18.55 25.53
CA THR A 697 22.04 18.21 25.58
C THR A 697 22.88 19.38 26.10
N GLY A 698 22.65 20.59 25.60
CA GLY A 698 23.32 21.80 26.08
C GLY A 698 23.03 22.10 27.55
N TYR A 699 21.77 21.97 27.97
CA TYR A 699 21.39 22.10 29.38
C TYR A 699 22.14 21.09 30.27
N LYS A 700 22.21 19.83 29.85
CA LYS A 700 22.96 18.78 30.57
C LYS A 700 24.44 19.09 30.67
N MET A 701 25.04 19.61 29.59
CA MET A 701 26.45 19.99 29.59
C MET A 701 26.75 21.17 30.51
N LEU A 702 25.86 22.16 30.57
CA LEU A 702 26.06 23.36 31.39
C LEU A 702 25.78 23.12 32.88
N THR A 703 24.79 22.28 33.20
CA THR A 703 24.29 22.13 34.58
C THR A 703 24.67 20.80 35.23
N GLY A 704 25.11 19.82 34.43
CA GLY A 704 25.26 18.44 34.89
C GLY A 704 23.93 17.72 35.13
N GLN A 705 22.77 18.35 34.94
CA GLN A 705 21.44 17.80 35.23
C GLN A 705 20.66 17.47 33.95
N ILE A 706 19.74 16.49 34.03
CA ILE A 706 18.82 16.18 32.93
C ILE A 706 17.78 17.30 32.84
N LEU A 707 17.50 17.80 31.62
CA LEU A 707 16.52 18.87 31.41
C LEU A 707 15.10 18.39 31.74
N ASN A 708 14.70 17.25 31.18
CA ASN A 708 13.35 16.74 31.36
C ASN A 708 13.13 16.36 32.83
N PRO A 709 12.13 16.95 33.52
CA PRO A 709 11.82 16.58 34.89
C PRO A 709 11.50 15.08 35.02
N ALA A 710 11.89 14.47 36.14
CA ALA A 710 11.66 13.05 36.38
C ALA A 710 10.18 12.64 36.22
N GLU A 711 9.24 13.51 36.61
CA GLU A 711 7.81 13.27 36.43
C GLU A 711 7.40 13.29 34.95
N VAL A 712 7.97 14.19 34.14
CA VAL A 712 7.70 14.24 32.68
C VAL A 712 8.23 12.97 32.01
N VAL A 713 9.44 12.53 32.37
CA VAL A 713 10.01 11.26 31.90
C VAL A 713 9.10 10.08 32.24
N LYS A 714 8.68 9.98 33.51
CA LYS A 714 7.76 8.94 33.98
C LYS A 714 6.42 8.92 33.24
N LEU A 715 5.85 10.10 32.96
CA LEU A 715 4.59 10.22 32.23
C LEU A 715 4.75 9.83 30.75
N MET A 716 5.85 10.20 30.10
CA MET A 716 6.15 9.78 28.73
C MET A 716 6.30 8.27 28.62
N ASP A 717 7.06 7.66 29.53
CA ASP A 717 7.26 6.21 29.57
C ASP A 717 5.94 5.48 29.88
N GLY A 718 5.18 5.97 30.87
CA GLY A 718 3.87 5.42 31.19
C GLY A 718 2.88 5.49 30.02
N ALA A 719 2.92 6.56 29.23
CA ALA A 719 2.08 6.67 28.03
C ALA A 719 2.44 5.62 26.97
N VAL A 720 3.73 5.34 26.78
CA VAL A 720 4.17 4.29 25.86
C VAL A 720 3.77 2.90 26.36
N ASP A 721 3.90 2.65 27.67
CA ASP A 721 3.46 1.40 28.29
C ASP A 721 1.94 1.17 28.11
N GLU A 722 1.12 2.19 28.37
CA GLU A 722 -0.33 2.15 28.12
C GLU A 722 -0.65 1.87 26.66
N TYR A 723 0.04 2.52 25.72
CA TYR A 723 -0.15 2.27 24.29
C TYR A 723 0.16 0.83 23.90
N LEU A 724 1.27 0.27 24.39
CA LEU A 724 1.67 -1.12 24.13
C LEU A 724 0.67 -2.12 24.73
N ASN A 725 0.01 -1.77 25.83
CA ASN A 725 -1.02 -2.55 26.49
C ASN A 725 -2.44 -2.28 25.95
N ARG A 726 -2.57 -1.48 24.88
CA ARG A 726 -3.86 -1.05 24.29
C ARG A 726 -4.77 -0.29 25.25
N GLY A 727 -4.18 0.36 26.25
CA GLY A 727 -4.86 1.23 27.21
C GLY A 727 -4.93 2.70 26.74
N ASN A 728 -5.29 3.60 27.65
CA ASN A 728 -5.54 5.01 27.34
C ASN A 728 -4.32 5.88 27.65
N TYR A 729 -3.42 6.00 26.67
CA TYR A 729 -2.20 6.79 26.77
C TYR A 729 -2.40 8.32 26.65
N SER A 730 -3.56 8.78 26.14
CA SER A 730 -3.79 10.20 25.82
C SER A 730 -3.69 11.10 27.05
N VAL A 731 -4.25 10.66 28.17
CA VAL A 731 -4.26 11.40 29.44
C VAL A 731 -2.83 11.64 29.96
N LEU A 732 -1.96 10.63 29.86
CA LEU A 732 -0.58 10.68 30.32
C LEU A 732 0.26 11.63 29.46
N ILE A 733 0.08 11.60 28.13
CA ILE A 733 0.75 12.55 27.23
C ILE A 733 0.30 13.99 27.47
N ASP A 734 -1.00 14.22 27.64
CA ASP A 734 -1.53 15.56 27.92
C ASP A 734 -1.02 16.07 29.28
N GLN A 735 -0.86 15.19 30.27
CA GLN A 735 -0.27 15.53 31.56
C GLN A 735 1.23 15.83 31.42
N ALA A 736 1.99 15.02 30.68
CA ALA A 736 3.41 15.26 30.41
C ALA A 736 3.63 16.64 29.77
N PHE A 737 2.77 17.03 28.81
CA PHE A 737 2.83 18.33 28.16
C PHE A 737 2.58 19.48 29.14
N ARG A 738 1.56 19.38 29.99
CA ARG A 738 1.25 20.38 31.02
C ARG A 738 2.37 20.52 32.05
N GLU A 739 2.90 19.41 32.55
CA GLU A 739 4.00 19.43 33.52
C GLU A 739 5.28 20.01 32.91
N TYR A 740 5.57 19.69 31.65
CA TYR A 740 6.70 20.28 30.95
C TYR A 740 6.52 21.80 30.72
N GLN A 741 5.31 22.25 30.35
CA GLN A 741 5.02 23.68 30.20
C GLN A 741 5.21 24.47 31.50
N LYS A 742 4.79 23.91 32.65
CA LYS A 742 5.02 24.52 33.97
C LYS A 742 6.52 24.65 34.27
N PHE A 743 7.28 23.58 34.05
CA PHE A 743 8.73 23.59 34.19
C PHE A 743 9.40 24.64 33.29
N TYR A 744 9.01 24.67 32.00
CA TYR A 744 9.57 25.60 31.02
C TYR A 744 9.34 27.08 31.39
N ALA A 745 8.19 27.41 31.99
CA ALA A 745 7.88 28.78 32.42
C ALA A 745 8.90 29.29 33.46
N GLY A 746 9.35 28.43 34.37
CA GLY A 746 10.37 28.73 35.38
C GLY A 746 11.82 28.46 34.96
N LEU A 747 12.05 27.91 33.76
CA LEU A 747 13.38 27.51 33.30
C LEU A 747 14.31 28.73 33.20
N SER A 748 15.40 28.68 33.97
CA SER A 748 16.51 29.62 33.95
C SER A 748 17.83 28.88 34.13
N LEU A 749 18.92 29.41 33.58
CA LEU A 749 20.27 28.87 33.76
C LEU A 749 21.12 29.92 34.49
N PRO A 750 21.06 29.99 35.83
CA PRO A 750 21.85 30.95 36.59
C PRO A 750 23.34 30.64 36.44
N GLY A 751 24.16 31.68 36.31
CA GLY A 751 25.61 31.54 36.16
C GLY A 751 26.08 31.14 34.76
N VAL A 752 25.19 31.04 33.77
CA VAL A 752 25.52 30.87 32.35
C VAL A 752 25.39 32.21 31.65
N ASP A 753 26.22 32.45 30.63
CA ASP A 753 26.08 33.62 29.76
C ASP A 753 24.61 33.85 29.31
N PRO A 754 24.05 35.07 29.46
CA PRO A 754 22.64 35.34 29.16
C PRO A 754 22.23 35.05 27.71
N GLU A 755 23.11 35.27 26.73
CA GLU A 755 22.78 34.99 25.34
C GLU A 755 22.77 33.48 25.07
N LEU A 756 23.74 32.74 25.62
CA LEU A 756 23.75 31.29 25.55
C LEU A 756 22.52 30.69 26.23
N ALA A 757 22.18 31.15 27.44
CA ALA A 757 21.00 30.71 28.17
C ALA A 757 19.70 30.94 27.37
N ASN A 758 19.58 32.10 26.70
CA ASN A 758 18.45 32.41 25.83
C ASN A 758 18.36 31.48 24.61
N VAL A 759 19.50 31.13 23.99
CA VAL A 759 19.53 30.18 22.88
C VAL A 759 19.13 28.77 23.34
N ILE A 760 19.66 28.30 24.48
CA ILE A 760 19.27 27.00 25.08
C ILE A 760 17.76 26.98 25.35
N LYS A 761 17.22 28.03 26.00
CA LYS A 761 15.80 28.14 26.31
C LYS A 761 14.93 28.15 25.04
N ALA A 762 15.36 28.83 23.98
CA ALA A 762 14.63 28.85 22.71
C ALA A 762 14.58 27.47 22.03
N MET A 763 15.66 26.69 22.11
CA MET A 763 15.71 25.33 21.54
C MET A 763 14.72 24.36 22.21
N VAL A 764 14.50 24.51 23.52
CA VAL A 764 13.67 23.59 24.32
C VAL A 764 12.23 24.09 24.52
N ASN A 765 11.76 24.99 23.64
CA ASN A 765 10.40 25.52 23.74
C ASN A 765 9.35 24.38 23.67
N PRO A 766 8.32 24.37 24.54
CA PRO A 766 7.25 23.37 24.50
C PRO A 766 6.46 23.40 23.18
N ASP A 767 6.36 24.58 22.54
CA ASP A 767 5.80 24.73 21.20
C ASP A 767 6.88 24.45 20.13
N PRO A 768 6.78 23.36 19.35
CA PRO A 768 7.79 23.00 18.36
C PRO A 768 7.98 24.05 17.26
N VAL A 769 6.96 24.86 16.97
CA VAL A 769 7.02 25.89 15.91
C VAL A 769 7.91 27.06 16.34
N ARG A 770 8.00 27.32 17.64
CA ARG A 770 8.82 28.40 18.22
C ARG A 770 10.30 28.05 18.37
N ARG A 771 10.66 26.77 18.28
CA ARG A 771 12.07 26.35 18.33
C ARG A 771 12.79 26.88 17.07
N PRO A 772 14.04 27.36 17.16
CA PRO A 772 14.83 27.79 16.00
C PRO A 772 15.16 26.61 15.06
N THR A 773 15.68 26.90 13.87
CA THR A 773 16.25 25.89 12.96
C THR A 773 17.70 25.58 13.34
N ALA A 774 18.23 24.43 12.92
CA ALA A 774 19.62 24.05 13.20
C ALA A 774 20.63 25.09 12.67
N GLY A 775 20.42 25.62 11.46
CA GLY A 775 21.25 26.70 10.90
C GLY A 775 21.20 28.00 11.70
N GLN A 776 20.02 28.40 12.21
CA GLN A 776 19.90 29.56 13.09
C GLN A 776 20.63 29.34 14.42
N VAL A 777 20.51 28.14 15.01
CA VAL A 777 21.24 27.77 16.23
C VAL A 777 22.75 27.84 16.00
N ALA A 778 23.26 27.24 14.93
CA ALA A 778 24.68 27.26 14.58
C ALA A 778 25.21 28.70 14.47
N THR A 779 24.49 29.57 13.75
CA THR A 779 24.85 30.98 13.56
C THR A 779 24.88 31.74 14.90
N ASN A 780 23.87 31.52 15.75
CA ASN A 780 23.80 32.18 17.06
C ASN A 780 24.94 31.74 17.99
N LEU A 781 25.23 30.44 18.04
CA LEU A 781 26.31 29.90 18.87
C LEU A 781 27.69 30.35 18.39
N GLU A 782 27.91 30.43 17.08
CA GLU A 782 29.15 30.96 16.50
C GLU A 782 29.37 32.42 16.89
N ARG A 783 28.32 33.25 16.83
CA ARG A 783 28.39 34.65 17.27
C ARG A 783 28.72 34.78 18.76
N ILE A 784 28.09 33.96 19.60
CA ILE A 784 28.35 33.93 21.06
C ILE A 784 29.79 33.52 21.33
N LEU A 785 30.27 32.46 20.68
CA LEU A 785 31.63 31.95 20.84
C LEU A 785 32.69 33.00 20.48
N ASN A 786 32.50 33.71 19.37
CA ASN A 786 33.40 34.77 18.93
C ASN A 786 33.45 35.95 19.91
N ARG A 787 32.31 36.27 20.54
CA ARG A 787 32.22 37.32 21.56
C ARG A 787 32.92 36.90 22.86
N MET A 788 32.77 35.65 23.29
CA MET A 788 33.48 35.10 24.47
C MET A 788 35.01 35.00 24.28
N GLY A 789 35.50 35.17 23.04
CA GLY A 789 36.92 35.17 22.69
C GLY A 789 37.59 36.54 22.73
N LYS A 790 36.82 37.63 22.85
CA LYS A 790 37.30 38.97 23.21
C LYS A 790 37.19 39.15 24.70
#